data_AF-A0A8H3UX94-F1
#
_entry.id   AF-A0A8H3UX94-F1
#
_cell.length_a   1.000
_cell.length_b   1.000
_cell.length_c   1.000
_cell.angle_alpha   90.00
_cell.angle_beta   90.00
_cell.angle_gamma   90.00
#
_symmetry.space_group_name_H-M   'P 1'
#
loop_
_entity.id
_entity.type
_entity.pdbx_description
1 polymer ?
#
loop_
_entity_poly.entity_id
_entity_poly.type
_entity_poly.pdbx_seq_one_letter_code
_entity_poly.pdbx_strand_id
1 'polypeptide(L)'
;MAKRKQADTQPAETNSETSRTSATDAIFSDNESISQATNQTDIDSDSDLSTSSEEPSSESDDDSDSGNESETTGRASTQDSEAITNLRPGTKPNMKLGAMRGGLLQRLKTFIPELAAANQELDRERLDGTIERRNIERVDEGDGTFIELDLGLGVLEEKSGDITTIQHDSISDLKQHNDDDAASEQKHTDVISQLMGQAKKDGKAVQIQDLEIKHLNGTSVETPNVGTIWSSGFVAEVVVRGRPQRLVDYEHAIKYGEGLKRCSEELLTPHWLPSNESFWYRKFNGYNASEFIFVDAAKRIRKPAFDHVGLARALSAKNIPANASSLPFEKIVPTADGSAVRFRAGDKVWQFDSNGTLTPFSGDLGGETLKKRRSINLDKFDNNEQSFDRVSGHAKLRRTPVANIRRADSPPIVSNSTTCNGYSMKDFSSKINRNIVQCYSSSIPGFAVVYDRTPEQLHPVYMVQSSPKNQTQPLLRTIKEFFEKEGYSDEYLKPGDRMNIDRPRMYHNLEEIATDDALFKNPFVIETGLWNPEGTEYQFLYNERGHKRMRVITLSVNGTVRVIHEENSKTFIDWSEKFYGQELLQPSSNGSWFNKGDLVWMSERSGWNHIYMINIRTATFRPITQGEWVVKKVEFIDEGNHQIWFTAFGLVPGQDYYHAHLARINYDGTGMKIFTADVDKTRFFDWSPSLNASNKYMIETSSRADMPFEMVLRSGQTGEVILELEKRNLECYKSLGWSAPERFVAKGRDGKTDIYGQIVKPSKFDPSKKYPVLEQIYAGPNDYSVPHAFETSPRMRLFAELGFIVVKIDGMGTNWRNKAFHDVIYKNLQDFGFLDRIAWLKKAAETRPWMDLEKMGVYGASAGGQSAMAALLHHPEFYKVGVADSGCHDQRMDKLWWGEQWLGWPVDQSYLDASNVVNAHKLEGKLLLLVPELDGNVDPASTMQVVNALNNAEKDYQLGFLPNSGHGDGTFSSWGLRKQRDFFVKELMGVEPPRWNQQKKKV
;
A
#
# COMPACT_ATOMS: atom_id res chain seq x y z
N MET A 1 -37.99 47.91 -57.28
CA MET A 1 -39.41 47.59 -57.01
C MET A 1 -39.72 46.25 -57.67
N ALA A 2 -40.30 45.23 -57.01
CA ALA A 2 -41.45 45.20 -56.10
C ALA A 2 -42.82 45.30 -56.80
N LYS A 3 -43.76 44.46 -56.35
CA LYS A 3 -45.14 44.88 -56.08
C LYS A 3 -45.48 44.43 -54.65
N ARG A 4 -45.86 45.33 -53.72
CA ARG A 4 -45.92 46.80 -53.85
C ARG A 4 -45.91 47.51 -52.48
N LYS A 5 -45.62 48.82 -52.49
CA LYS A 5 -45.16 49.67 -51.36
C LYS A 5 -43.70 49.34 -50.95
N GLN A 6 -42.98 50.15 -50.18
CA GLN A 6 -42.55 51.56 -50.37
C GLN A 6 -41.37 51.81 -49.38
N ALA A 7 -40.35 52.64 -49.63
CA ALA A 7 -40.03 53.46 -50.80
C ALA A 7 -38.49 53.68 -50.93
N ASP A 8 -38.07 54.40 -51.97
CA ASP A 8 -37.02 55.45 -52.10
C ASP A 8 -35.91 55.56 -51.00
N THR A 9 -34.60 55.76 -51.29
CA THR A 9 -33.83 55.88 -52.56
C THR A 9 -32.31 55.64 -52.33
N GLN A 10 -31.52 55.52 -53.42
CA GLN A 10 -30.03 55.42 -53.49
C GLN A 10 -29.36 56.84 -53.50
N PRO A 11 -28.02 57.09 -53.72
CA PRO A 11 -26.97 56.28 -54.41
C PRO A 11 -25.49 56.31 -53.88
N ALA A 12 -24.66 55.43 -54.50
CA ALA A 12 -23.29 55.61 -55.07
C ALA A 12 -22.07 56.29 -54.36
N GLU A 13 -20.88 55.65 -54.58
CA GLU A 13 -19.54 56.26 -54.89
C GLU A 13 -18.81 57.12 -53.82
N THR A 14 -17.49 57.41 -53.84
CA THR A 14 -16.26 56.98 -54.59
C THR A 14 -14.97 57.31 -53.78
N ASN A 15 -13.85 56.61 -54.04
CA ASN A 15 -12.43 57.07 -53.93
C ASN A 15 -11.92 57.61 -52.55
N SER A 16 -10.63 57.89 -52.26
CA SER A 16 -9.32 57.81 -52.96
C SER A 16 -8.17 57.51 -51.96
N GLU A 17 -7.01 57.09 -52.49
CA GLU A 17 -5.60 57.38 -52.09
C GLU A 17 -5.34 58.08 -50.72
N THR A 18 -4.40 57.67 -49.84
CA THR A 18 -3.00 57.19 -49.97
C THR A 18 -2.60 56.47 -48.65
N SER A 19 -1.47 55.77 -48.42
CA SER A 19 -0.42 55.04 -49.17
C SER A 19 0.34 54.14 -48.13
N ARG A 20 1.52 53.50 -48.27
CA ARG A 20 2.64 53.51 -49.25
C ARG A 20 3.49 52.21 -49.14
N THR A 21 4.57 52.16 -49.93
CA THR A 21 5.82 51.35 -49.88
C THR A 21 6.19 50.57 -48.59
N SER A 22 6.82 49.38 -48.63
CA SER A 22 7.27 48.48 -49.73
C SER A 22 7.73 47.14 -49.11
N ALA A 23 7.50 45.94 -49.68
CA ALA A 23 8.31 45.25 -50.72
C ALA A 23 9.83 45.27 -50.44
N THR A 24 10.60 44.16 -50.43
CA THR A 24 10.76 43.01 -51.38
C THR A 24 11.46 41.84 -50.64
N ASP A 25 11.62 40.57 -51.09
CA ASP A 25 11.23 39.75 -52.28
C ASP A 25 11.11 38.27 -51.80
N ALA A 26 10.16 37.43 -52.25
CA ALA A 26 10.16 36.53 -53.44
C ALA A 26 11.15 35.32 -53.34
N ILE A 27 10.92 34.11 -53.85
CA ILE A 27 10.40 33.64 -55.17
C ILE A 27 9.82 32.19 -55.09
N PHE A 28 8.64 31.95 -55.72
CA PHE A 28 8.15 30.73 -56.45
C PHE A 28 8.12 29.31 -55.78
N SER A 29 7.23 28.35 -56.11
CA SER A 29 6.00 28.32 -56.98
C SER A 29 5.24 26.97 -56.97
N ASP A 30 3.95 26.99 -57.35
CA ASP A 30 3.20 26.03 -58.22
C ASP A 30 2.99 24.54 -57.80
N ASN A 31 1.83 23.87 -58.05
CA ASN A 31 0.49 24.34 -58.47
C ASN A 31 -0.66 23.31 -58.19
N GLU A 32 -1.91 23.79 -58.13
CA GLU A 32 -3.20 23.24 -58.68
C GLU A 32 -3.65 21.74 -58.52
N SER A 33 -4.94 21.34 -58.54
CA SER A 33 -6.25 22.06 -58.45
C SER A 33 -7.51 21.11 -58.30
N ILE A 34 -8.65 21.67 -57.81
CA ILE A 34 -10.06 21.62 -58.37
C ILE A 34 -10.72 20.26 -58.78
N SER A 35 -12.03 19.94 -58.60
CA SER A 35 -13.18 20.45 -57.78
C SER A 35 -14.47 19.56 -57.96
N GLN A 36 -15.64 20.02 -57.44
CA GLN A 36 -17.06 19.68 -57.81
C GLN A 36 -17.84 18.46 -57.22
N ALA A 37 -18.65 18.75 -56.18
CA ALA A 37 -20.13 18.88 -56.19
C ALA A 37 -21.13 17.76 -56.65
N THR A 38 -22.07 17.46 -55.73
CA THR A 38 -23.56 17.27 -55.87
C THR A 38 -24.21 16.00 -56.50
N ASN A 39 -24.94 15.28 -55.61
CA ASN A 39 -26.32 14.76 -55.71
C ASN A 39 -26.78 13.64 -56.71
N GLN A 40 -27.14 12.50 -56.09
CA GLN A 40 -28.49 11.87 -56.09
C GLN A 40 -28.81 10.70 -57.08
N THR A 41 -29.80 9.90 -56.69
CA THR A 41 -30.47 8.74 -57.33
C THR A 41 -29.73 7.39 -57.44
N ASP A 42 -29.91 6.57 -56.39
CA ASP A 42 -30.57 5.23 -56.38
C ASP A 42 -29.96 3.98 -57.08
N ILE A 43 -30.26 2.82 -56.44
CA ILE A 43 -30.10 1.41 -56.90
C ILE A 43 -28.66 0.86 -56.88
N ASP A 44 -28.23 0.35 -55.71
CA ASP A 44 -27.93 -1.09 -55.49
C ASP A 44 -27.42 -1.36 -54.06
N SER A 45 -28.28 -1.92 -53.20
CA SER A 45 -27.89 -2.62 -51.95
C SER A 45 -29.09 -3.38 -51.37
N ASP A 46 -29.12 -4.71 -51.52
CA ASP A 46 -30.17 -5.54 -50.94
C ASP A 46 -30.08 -5.61 -49.41
N SER A 47 -31.24 -5.56 -48.76
CA SER A 47 -31.49 -5.97 -47.39
C SER A 47 -32.25 -7.31 -47.40
N ASP A 48 -32.06 -8.18 -46.39
CA ASP A 48 -32.94 -8.13 -45.23
C ASP A 48 -32.75 -9.24 -44.16
N LEU A 49 -33.29 -8.89 -43.00
CA LEU A 49 -33.82 -9.70 -41.89
C LEU A 49 -33.94 -11.24 -42.06
N SER A 50 -33.67 -11.95 -40.95
CA SER A 50 -34.66 -12.89 -40.42
C SER A 50 -34.59 -13.00 -38.89
N THR A 51 -35.76 -12.99 -38.26
CA THR A 51 -35.98 -13.41 -36.86
C THR A 51 -36.71 -14.76 -36.87
N SER A 52 -36.46 -15.61 -35.87
CA SER A 52 -37.33 -16.76 -35.61
C SER A 52 -37.20 -17.24 -34.17
N SER A 53 -38.34 -17.61 -33.58
CA SER A 53 -38.46 -18.25 -32.27
C SER A 53 -39.87 -18.83 -32.16
N GLU A 54 -40.00 -20.15 -32.00
CA GLU A 54 -41.27 -20.80 -31.67
C GLU A 54 -41.00 -22.15 -30.96
N GLU A 55 -41.94 -22.56 -30.11
CA GLU A 55 -41.89 -23.78 -29.30
C GLU A 55 -42.84 -24.85 -29.92
N PRO A 56 -43.48 -25.74 -29.14
CA PRO A 56 -42.92 -26.91 -28.48
C PRO A 56 -43.49 -28.23 -29.06
N SER A 57 -42.99 -29.37 -28.61
CA SER A 57 -43.77 -30.62 -28.63
C SER A 57 -43.33 -31.61 -27.56
N SER A 58 -44.29 -32.28 -26.96
CA SER A 58 -44.12 -33.36 -25.99
C SER A 58 -44.93 -34.56 -26.45
N GLU A 59 -44.35 -35.76 -26.42
CA GLU A 59 -45.12 -37.00 -26.31
C GLU A 59 -44.24 -38.07 -25.65
N SER A 60 -44.90 -39.05 -25.03
CA SER A 60 -44.30 -40.15 -24.28
C SER A 60 -44.10 -41.38 -25.17
N ASP A 61 -43.32 -42.36 -24.70
CA ASP A 61 -43.90 -43.61 -24.18
C ASP A 61 -42.82 -44.47 -23.53
N ASP A 62 -43.24 -45.40 -22.68
CA ASP A 62 -42.38 -46.36 -21.97
C ASP A 62 -41.88 -47.47 -22.92
N ASP A 63 -40.72 -48.09 -22.61
CA ASP A 63 -40.73 -49.48 -22.11
C ASP A 63 -39.40 -49.89 -21.42
N SER A 64 -39.48 -51.03 -20.74
CA SER A 64 -38.45 -51.90 -20.16
C SER A 64 -37.45 -52.46 -21.21
N ASP A 65 -36.30 -53.08 -20.90
CA ASP A 65 -36.02 -54.10 -19.88
C ASP A 65 -34.50 -54.21 -19.56
N SER A 66 -34.15 -55.23 -18.79
CA SER A 66 -32.89 -55.57 -18.11
C SER A 66 -31.71 -56.06 -18.97
N GLY A 67 -30.51 -56.03 -18.37
CA GLY A 67 -29.29 -56.66 -18.89
C GLY A 67 -28.16 -56.64 -17.85
N ASN A 68 -27.71 -57.82 -17.40
CA ASN A 68 -26.65 -57.98 -16.39
C ASN A 68 -25.42 -58.68 -17.01
N GLU A 69 -24.26 -58.60 -16.32
CA GLU A 69 -23.02 -59.39 -16.59
C GLU A 69 -22.31 -59.14 -17.96
N SER A 70 -21.02 -59.43 -18.15
CA SER A 70 -19.86 -59.47 -17.23
C SER A 70 -18.52 -59.51 -17.99
N GLU A 71 -17.45 -59.05 -17.34
CA GLU A 71 -16.05 -59.52 -17.48
C GLU A 71 -15.14 -59.26 -18.72
N THR A 72 -13.85 -59.04 -18.37
CA THR A 72 -12.57 -59.35 -19.06
C THR A 72 -11.89 -58.42 -20.09
N THR A 73 -10.75 -57.85 -19.63
CA THR A 73 -9.47 -57.59 -20.36
C THR A 73 -9.36 -56.46 -21.40
N GLY A 74 -8.18 -55.83 -21.52
CA GLY A 74 -7.90 -54.85 -22.58
C GLY A 74 -6.49 -54.21 -22.57
N ARG A 75 -6.28 -53.23 -21.66
CA ARG A 75 -5.04 -52.44 -21.42
C ARG A 75 -4.78 -51.22 -22.34
N ALA A 76 -4.51 -50.08 -21.68
CA ALA A 76 -3.85 -48.83 -22.14
C ALA A 76 -4.62 -47.90 -23.13
N SER A 77 -4.51 -46.56 -23.07
CA SER A 77 -4.03 -45.68 -21.98
C SER A 77 -4.22 -44.17 -22.32
N THR A 78 -4.74 -43.35 -21.39
CA THR A 78 -4.38 -41.91 -21.27
C THR A 78 -4.79 -41.33 -19.91
N GLN A 79 -3.79 -40.84 -19.17
CA GLN A 79 -3.80 -39.87 -18.05
C GLN A 79 -5.14 -39.41 -17.45
N ASP A 80 -5.39 -39.82 -16.20
CA ASP A 80 -6.40 -39.25 -15.30
C ASP A 80 -5.99 -37.92 -14.65
N SER A 81 -6.98 -37.20 -14.15
CA SER A 81 -6.84 -36.00 -13.33
C SER A 81 -7.14 -36.26 -11.85
N GLU A 82 -6.21 -35.96 -10.94
CA GLU A 82 -6.47 -35.88 -9.50
C GLU A 82 -6.05 -34.48 -9.00
N ALA A 83 -6.95 -33.64 -8.47
CA ALA A 83 -7.75 -33.79 -7.23
C ALA A 83 -6.94 -33.54 -5.94
N ILE A 84 -6.28 -32.38 -5.84
CA ILE A 84 -5.66 -31.90 -4.60
C ILE A 84 -6.75 -31.47 -3.61
N THR A 85 -7.03 -32.30 -2.60
CA THR A 85 -7.94 -31.98 -1.49
C THR A 85 -7.20 -31.62 -0.20
N ASN A 86 -7.85 -30.82 0.66
CA ASN A 86 -7.26 -30.22 1.87
C ASN A 86 -6.64 -31.24 2.84
N LEU A 87 -5.38 -31.03 3.21
CA LEU A 87 -4.71 -31.81 4.25
C LEU A 87 -5.18 -31.39 5.66
N ARG A 88 -5.56 -32.37 6.47
CA ARG A 88 -5.71 -32.25 7.94
C ARG A 88 -4.51 -32.92 8.63
N PRO A 89 -4.14 -32.52 9.86
CA PRO A 89 -3.03 -33.15 10.58
C PRO A 89 -3.31 -34.61 10.93
N GLY A 90 -2.30 -35.48 10.80
CA GLY A 90 -2.38 -36.92 11.08
C GLY A 90 -1.46 -37.35 12.24
N THR A 91 -1.79 -38.47 12.88
CA THR A 91 -1.20 -38.91 14.16
C THR A 91 0.05 -39.79 14.01
N LYS A 92 1.04 -39.57 14.89
CA LYS A 92 2.33 -40.27 14.99
C LYS A 92 2.23 -41.83 14.92
N PRO A 93 3.30 -42.53 14.48
CA PRO A 93 3.40 -43.99 14.55
C PRO A 93 3.72 -44.47 15.98
N ASN A 94 3.49 -45.76 16.27
CA ASN A 94 3.74 -46.39 17.57
C ASN A 94 4.24 -47.84 17.39
N MET A 95 5.12 -48.34 18.26
CA MET A 95 5.81 -49.63 18.09
C MET A 95 5.96 -50.36 19.44
N LYS A 96 5.28 -51.50 19.60
CA LYS A 96 5.24 -52.24 20.88
C LYS A 96 6.42 -53.21 21.02
N LEU A 97 7.41 -52.84 21.82
CA LEU A 97 8.47 -53.73 22.33
C LEU A 97 8.03 -54.44 23.62
N GLY A 98 8.39 -55.72 23.75
CA GLY A 98 8.02 -56.56 24.89
C GLY A 98 8.64 -56.13 26.22
N ALA A 99 7.89 -56.31 27.32
CA ALA A 99 8.25 -55.79 28.65
C ALA A 99 9.43 -56.55 29.31
N MET A 100 10.67 -56.21 28.96
CA MET A 100 11.87 -56.66 29.68
C MET A 100 12.22 -55.74 30.86
N ARG A 101 12.51 -56.33 32.03
CA ARG A 101 12.88 -55.58 33.25
C ARG A 101 14.35 -55.13 33.18
N GLY A 102 14.56 -53.84 32.94
CA GLY A 102 15.87 -53.20 32.98
C GLY A 102 15.77 -51.68 32.87
N GLY A 103 16.70 -50.96 33.52
CA GLY A 103 16.78 -49.49 33.51
C GLY A 103 17.26 -48.91 32.17
N LEU A 104 16.97 -47.64 31.92
CA LEU A 104 17.18 -46.96 30.63
C LEU A 104 18.61 -47.11 30.07
N LEU A 105 19.63 -46.98 30.91
CA LEU A 105 21.04 -47.12 30.51
C LEU A 105 21.37 -48.51 29.93
N GLN A 106 20.71 -49.57 30.42
CA GLN A 106 20.90 -50.92 29.91
C GLN A 106 20.15 -51.15 28.58
N ARG A 107 19.01 -50.46 28.39
CA ARG A 107 18.25 -50.46 27.13
C ARG A 107 19.07 -49.81 26.02
N LEU A 108 19.59 -48.61 26.26
CA LEU A 108 20.43 -47.87 25.30
C LEU A 108 21.71 -48.64 24.92
N LYS A 109 22.37 -49.30 25.88
CA LYS A 109 23.53 -50.17 25.61
C LYS A 109 23.24 -51.36 24.69
N THR A 110 21.99 -51.81 24.62
CA THR A 110 21.57 -52.94 23.78
C THR A 110 21.07 -52.46 22.42
N PHE A 111 20.31 -51.36 22.40
CA PHE A 111 19.65 -50.82 21.20
C PHE A 111 20.58 -50.04 20.26
N ILE A 112 21.59 -49.32 20.77
CA ILE A 112 22.48 -48.49 19.93
C ILE A 112 23.26 -49.33 18.89
N PRO A 113 23.83 -50.51 19.23
CA PRO A 113 24.42 -51.41 18.23
C PRO A 113 23.44 -51.92 17.16
N GLU A 114 22.19 -52.22 17.54
CA GLU A 114 21.14 -52.70 16.63
C GLU A 114 20.74 -51.60 15.64
N LEU A 115 20.56 -50.37 16.12
CA LEU A 115 20.26 -49.20 15.27
C LEU A 115 21.42 -48.86 14.31
N ALA A 116 22.67 -48.98 14.78
CA ALA A 116 23.85 -48.79 13.94
C ALA A 116 23.95 -49.86 12.84
N ALA A 117 23.66 -51.12 13.16
CA ALA A 117 23.63 -52.21 12.18
C ALA A 117 22.50 -52.03 11.15
N ALA A 118 21.30 -51.65 11.60
CA ALA A 118 20.16 -51.38 10.72
C ALA A 118 20.46 -50.25 9.73
N ASN A 119 21.08 -49.15 10.18
CA ASN A 119 21.50 -48.07 9.29
C ASN A 119 22.59 -48.54 8.30
N GLN A 120 23.54 -49.38 8.72
CA GLN A 120 24.55 -49.95 7.81
C GLN A 120 24.00 -51.01 6.83
N GLU A 121 22.82 -51.58 7.08
CA GLU A 121 22.07 -52.38 6.11
C GLU A 121 21.37 -51.47 5.10
N LEU A 122 20.66 -50.46 5.59
CA LEU A 122 19.90 -49.50 4.77
C LEU A 122 20.80 -48.65 3.86
N ASP A 123 22.00 -48.28 4.31
CA ASP A 123 23.02 -47.63 3.47
C ASP A 123 23.64 -48.58 2.44
N ARG A 124 23.66 -49.90 2.69
CA ARG A 124 24.06 -50.91 1.69
C ARG A 124 23.00 -51.08 0.61
N GLU A 125 21.74 -51.24 1.00
CA GLU A 125 20.58 -51.27 0.08
C GLU A 125 20.45 -49.95 -0.74
N ARG A 126 21.03 -48.85 -0.24
CA ARG A 126 21.16 -47.58 -0.97
C ARG A 126 22.31 -47.55 -1.97
N LEU A 127 23.41 -48.24 -1.66
CA LEU A 127 24.63 -48.28 -2.48
C LEU A 127 24.58 -49.38 -3.57
N ASP A 128 23.82 -50.45 -3.36
CA ASP A 128 23.48 -51.43 -4.41
C ASP A 128 22.29 -50.99 -5.29
N GLY A 129 21.50 -50.00 -4.82
CA GLY A 129 20.44 -49.35 -5.58
C GLY A 129 19.09 -50.07 -5.57
N THR A 130 18.84 -50.98 -4.62
CA THR A 130 17.67 -51.87 -4.62
C THR A 130 16.39 -51.30 -4.00
N ILE A 131 16.42 -50.12 -3.37
CA ILE A 131 15.22 -49.52 -2.72
C ILE A 131 14.33 -48.73 -3.70
N GLU A 132 13.31 -49.40 -4.25
CA GLU A 132 12.06 -48.73 -4.65
C GLU A 132 11.05 -48.64 -3.49
N ARG A 133 10.05 -47.76 -3.62
CA ARG A 133 9.15 -47.32 -2.54
C ARG A 133 8.44 -48.48 -1.81
N ARG A 134 8.38 -48.40 -0.48
CA ARG A 134 7.41 -49.14 0.35
C ARG A 134 6.42 -48.18 1.03
N ASN A 135 5.13 -48.47 0.88
CA ASN A 135 4.07 -47.89 1.71
C ASN A 135 3.90 -48.73 2.99
N ILE A 136 3.23 -48.17 4.00
CA ILE A 136 2.97 -48.83 5.29
C ILE A 136 1.48 -48.76 5.60
N GLU A 137 0.85 -49.92 5.83
CA GLU A 137 -0.55 -50.05 6.26
C GLU A 137 -0.65 -50.03 7.81
N ARG A 138 -1.85 -49.77 8.36
CA ARG A 138 -2.09 -49.58 9.81
C ARG A 138 -3.27 -50.44 10.28
N VAL A 139 -3.16 -50.99 11.48
CA VAL A 139 -4.17 -51.83 12.16
C VAL A 139 -4.35 -51.33 13.60
N ASP A 140 -5.48 -51.67 14.23
CA ASP A 140 -6.06 -50.98 15.39
C ASP A 140 -5.21 -50.87 16.68
N GLU A 141 -5.53 -49.86 17.48
CA GLU A 141 -4.81 -49.46 18.69
C GLU A 141 -5.43 -50.04 19.98
N GLY A 142 -4.64 -50.07 21.05
CA GLY A 142 -5.10 -50.53 22.37
C GLY A 142 -4.07 -50.21 23.47
N ASP A 143 -4.57 -49.83 24.63
CA ASP A 143 -3.90 -49.02 25.66
C ASP A 143 -2.50 -49.48 26.10
N GLY A 144 -1.60 -48.52 26.34
CA GLY A 144 -0.28 -48.77 26.92
C GLY A 144 0.65 -47.54 26.90
N THR A 145 1.44 -47.38 27.96
CA THR A 145 2.38 -46.24 28.14
C THR A 145 3.70 -46.45 27.38
N PHE A 146 4.27 -45.38 26.83
CA PHE A 146 5.55 -45.38 26.09
C PHE A 146 6.46 -44.21 26.52
N ILE A 147 7.71 -44.21 26.03
CA ILE A 147 8.72 -43.17 26.27
C ILE A 147 9.12 -42.59 24.91
N GLU A 148 9.11 -41.27 24.79
CA GLU A 148 9.62 -40.54 23.61
C GLU A 148 11.09 -40.14 23.81
N LEU A 149 11.89 -40.13 22.75
CA LEU A 149 13.33 -39.82 22.77
C LEU A 149 13.65 -38.75 21.72
N ASP A 150 14.03 -37.57 22.20
CA ASP A 150 14.57 -36.47 21.39
C ASP A 150 16.10 -36.63 21.22
N LEU A 151 16.62 -36.30 20.03
CA LEU A 151 18.05 -36.39 19.70
C LEU A 151 18.80 -35.05 19.69
N GLY A 152 18.18 -33.97 20.17
CA GLY A 152 18.94 -32.93 20.88
C GLY A 152 18.61 -31.47 20.59
N LEU A 153 17.47 -30.99 21.09
CA LEU A 153 17.32 -29.60 21.53
C LEU A 153 16.77 -29.59 22.97
N GLY A 154 17.29 -28.75 23.86
CA GLY A 154 16.85 -28.69 25.28
C GLY A 154 15.39 -28.21 25.41
N VAL A 155 14.68 -28.49 26.51
CA VAL A 155 15.11 -28.64 27.91
C VAL A 155 14.28 -29.73 28.64
N LEU A 156 14.85 -30.36 29.67
CA LEU A 156 14.14 -31.27 30.59
C LEU A 156 13.31 -30.48 31.63
N GLU A 157 12.01 -30.76 31.72
CA GLU A 157 11.18 -30.44 32.89
C GLU A 157 10.24 -31.62 33.20
N GLU A 158 10.27 -32.12 34.43
CA GLU A 158 9.49 -33.29 34.87
C GLU A 158 8.14 -32.84 35.45
N LYS A 159 7.03 -33.29 34.86
CA LYS A 159 5.68 -33.11 35.42
C LYS A 159 5.09 -34.44 35.87
N SER A 160 5.40 -34.80 37.12
CA SER A 160 4.62 -35.77 37.89
C SER A 160 3.30 -35.14 38.37
N GLY A 161 2.19 -35.88 38.28
CA GLY A 161 0.88 -35.44 38.78
C GLY A 161 0.61 -35.86 40.24
N ASP A 162 -0.27 -35.09 40.88
CA ASP A 162 -1.01 -35.35 42.13
C ASP A 162 -0.27 -35.82 43.40
N ILE A 163 -0.38 -35.02 44.46
CA ILE A 163 -1.29 -35.32 45.59
C ILE A 163 -1.53 -34.06 46.45
N THR A 164 -2.55 -34.11 47.30
CA THR A 164 -3.28 -32.98 47.91
C THR A 164 -2.63 -32.31 49.14
N THR A 165 -3.26 -31.18 49.53
CA THR A 165 -3.59 -30.73 50.92
C THR A 165 -2.75 -29.63 51.61
N ILE A 166 -3.50 -28.80 52.36
CA ILE A 166 -3.11 -27.88 53.47
C ILE A 166 -2.76 -26.40 53.12
N GLN A 167 -3.75 -25.55 53.42
CA GLN A 167 -3.75 -24.22 54.09
C GLN A 167 -2.56 -23.23 54.01
N HIS A 168 -2.95 -21.94 53.99
CA HIS A 168 -2.46 -20.83 54.85
C HIS A 168 -1.22 -21.11 55.75
N ASP A 169 -0.26 -20.18 55.88
CA ASP A 169 -0.52 -18.75 56.11
C ASP A 169 0.64 -17.77 55.75
N SER A 170 0.42 -16.50 56.11
CA SER A 170 1.26 -15.30 55.89
C SER A 170 2.59 -15.24 56.69
N ILE A 171 3.44 -14.22 56.37
CA ILE A 171 4.68 -13.68 57.03
C ILE A 171 5.86 -13.72 56.03
N SER A 172 6.30 -12.63 55.38
CA SER A 172 6.93 -11.38 55.86
C SER A 172 8.29 -11.58 56.55
N ASP A 173 9.40 -11.06 55.99
CA ASP A 173 9.91 -9.73 56.36
C ASP A 173 11.29 -9.35 55.76
N LEU A 174 11.57 -8.04 55.87
CA LEU A 174 12.88 -7.37 55.98
C LEU A 174 14.08 -7.70 55.04
N LYS A 175 14.28 -6.76 54.12
CA LYS A 175 15.55 -6.09 53.76
C LYS A 175 16.70 -6.23 54.79
N GLN A 176 17.96 -6.39 54.34
CA GLN A 176 18.93 -5.27 54.17
C GLN A 176 20.34 -5.69 53.68
N HIS A 177 20.96 -4.79 52.90
CA HIS A 177 22.39 -4.44 52.76
C HIS A 177 23.53 -5.46 52.48
N ASN A 178 24.18 -5.18 51.34
CA ASN A 178 25.62 -4.92 51.16
C ASN A 178 26.64 -6.06 50.86
N ASP A 179 27.22 -5.89 49.67
CA ASP A 179 28.66 -5.80 49.34
C ASP A 179 29.58 -7.06 49.26
N ASP A 180 30.52 -6.91 48.32
CA ASP A 180 31.81 -7.56 48.09
C ASP A 180 31.95 -9.05 47.68
N ASP A 181 32.55 -9.19 46.49
CA ASP A 181 33.40 -10.26 45.94
C ASP A 181 33.70 -11.53 46.76
N ALA A 182 33.34 -12.70 46.19
CA ALA A 182 34.31 -13.76 45.87
C ALA A 182 33.71 -14.84 44.95
N ALA A 183 34.54 -15.41 44.06
CA ALA A 183 34.15 -16.57 43.26
C ALA A 183 34.25 -17.88 44.06
N SER A 184 33.35 -18.83 43.80
CA SER A 184 33.58 -20.25 44.10
C SER A 184 33.17 -21.13 42.92
N GLU A 185 34.15 -21.75 42.28
CA GLU A 185 33.91 -22.75 41.23
C GLU A 185 33.49 -24.08 41.87
N GLN A 186 32.25 -24.53 41.64
CA GLN A 186 31.94 -25.96 41.77
C GLN A 186 32.01 -26.63 40.40
N LYS A 187 33.01 -27.50 40.25
CA LYS A 187 33.30 -28.23 39.01
C LYS A 187 32.20 -29.25 38.73
N HIS A 188 31.45 -29.05 37.65
CA HIS A 188 30.78 -30.18 37.00
C HIS A 188 31.84 -31.17 36.50
N THR A 189 31.63 -32.46 36.79
CA THR A 189 32.51 -33.54 36.33
C THR A 189 32.17 -33.86 34.89
N ASP A 190 33.13 -33.70 33.97
CA ASP A 190 32.93 -33.97 32.55
C ASP A 190 32.94 -35.49 32.26
N VAL A 191 31.76 -36.08 32.31
CA VAL A 191 31.50 -37.49 31.99
C VAL A 191 31.64 -37.77 30.48
N ILE A 192 31.48 -36.75 29.63
CA ILE A 192 31.50 -36.91 28.17
C ILE A 192 32.95 -37.04 27.66
N SER A 193 33.89 -36.25 28.17
CA SER A 193 35.32 -36.43 27.85
C SER A 193 35.87 -37.79 28.28
N GLN A 194 35.33 -38.42 29.35
CA GLN A 194 35.70 -39.78 29.73
C GLN A 194 35.13 -40.86 28.80
N LEU A 195 34.07 -40.57 28.04
CA LEU A 195 33.49 -41.47 27.03
C LEU A 195 34.11 -41.26 25.64
N MET A 196 34.65 -40.07 25.35
CA MET A 196 35.12 -39.66 24.01
C MET A 196 36.63 -39.85 23.76
N GLY A 197 37.44 -40.11 24.79
CA GLY A 197 38.75 -40.77 24.63
C GLY A 197 39.85 -40.04 23.84
N GLN A 198 39.88 -38.70 23.84
CA GLN A 198 40.93 -37.91 23.14
C GLN A 198 41.80 -37.08 24.10
N ALA A 199 43.08 -36.92 23.76
CA ALA A 199 44.11 -36.39 24.64
C ALA A 199 44.47 -34.91 24.36
N LYS A 200 44.78 -34.17 25.42
CA LYS A 200 45.23 -32.76 25.36
C LYS A 200 46.63 -32.61 24.75
N LYS A 201 46.89 -31.42 24.21
CA LYS A 201 48.21 -30.77 24.23
C LYS A 201 48.06 -29.25 24.45
N ASP A 202 49.04 -28.66 25.13
CA ASP A 202 48.89 -27.37 25.78
C ASP A 202 49.29 -26.17 24.92
N GLY A 203 48.66 -25.02 25.18
CA GLY A 203 49.04 -23.73 24.62
C GLY A 203 50.07 -22.99 25.48
N LYS A 204 50.75 -22.01 24.86
CA LYS A 204 51.51 -20.95 25.57
C LYS A 204 50.99 -19.59 25.15
N ALA A 205 50.74 -18.72 26.13
CA ALA A 205 50.36 -17.33 25.91
C ALA A 205 51.60 -16.42 25.87
N VAL A 206 51.48 -15.28 25.18
CA VAL A 206 52.40 -14.13 25.24
C VAL A 206 51.56 -12.86 25.31
N GLN A 207 52.06 -11.84 26.01
CA GLN A 207 51.33 -10.61 26.35
C GLN A 207 51.24 -9.60 25.20
N ILE A 208 50.27 -8.70 25.30
CA ILE A 208 50.19 -7.45 24.53
C ILE A 208 50.88 -6.33 25.34
N GLN A 209 51.50 -5.37 24.66
CA GLN A 209 52.18 -4.23 25.28
C GLN A 209 51.72 -2.94 24.59
N ASP A 210 51.42 -1.90 25.38
CA ASP A 210 50.95 -0.60 24.88
C ASP A 210 52.05 0.19 24.15
N LEU A 211 51.63 1.06 23.22
CA LEU A 211 52.51 2.01 22.53
C LEU A 211 51.87 3.40 22.42
N GLU A 212 52.59 4.42 22.91
CA GLU A 212 52.16 5.81 22.89
C GLU A 212 52.12 6.42 21.48
N ILE A 213 51.21 7.38 21.26
CA ILE A 213 51.18 8.20 20.03
C ILE A 213 51.77 9.59 20.34
N LYS A 214 52.88 9.94 19.70
CA LYS A 214 53.42 11.32 19.71
C LYS A 214 52.98 12.09 18.46
N HIS A 215 52.50 13.32 18.66
CA HIS A 215 52.21 14.26 17.58
C HIS A 215 53.46 15.02 17.13
N LEU A 216 53.55 15.30 15.82
CA LEU A 216 54.38 16.37 15.25
C LEU A 216 53.63 17.06 14.11
N ASN A 217 53.77 18.38 14.02
CA ASN A 217 53.31 19.21 12.90
C ASN A 217 54.48 19.56 11.98
N GLY A 218 54.24 19.80 10.69
CA GLY A 218 55.27 20.33 9.78
C GLY A 218 54.81 20.53 8.34
N THR A 219 54.88 21.76 7.84
CA THR A 219 54.61 22.15 6.45
C THR A 219 55.87 22.22 5.60
N SER A 220 55.79 21.90 4.29
CA SER A 220 56.26 22.75 3.18
C SER A 220 56.22 22.01 1.82
N VAL A 221 56.61 22.70 0.74
CA VAL A 221 56.48 22.29 -0.67
C VAL A 221 57.86 22.33 -1.33
N GLU A 222 58.20 21.34 -2.16
CA GLU A 222 59.05 21.55 -3.35
C GLU A 222 59.05 20.35 -4.32
N THR A 223 59.53 20.59 -5.55
CA THR A 223 59.78 19.60 -6.61
C THR A 223 61.07 19.99 -7.34
N PRO A 224 61.95 19.03 -7.73
CA PRO A 224 62.10 18.84 -9.18
C PRO A 224 62.51 17.42 -9.67
N ASN A 225 62.15 17.15 -10.94
CA ASN A 225 62.81 16.38 -12.00
C ASN A 225 63.58 15.05 -11.74
N VAL A 226 63.05 14.01 -12.39
CA VAL A 226 63.71 13.10 -13.38
C VAL A 226 65.12 12.55 -13.10
N GLY A 227 65.20 11.22 -12.96
CA GLY A 227 66.40 10.41 -13.21
C GLY A 227 66.01 8.96 -13.54
N THR A 228 66.61 8.35 -14.57
CA THR A 228 66.22 7.01 -15.06
C THR A 228 67.36 5.99 -14.87
N ILE A 229 67.13 4.97 -14.05
CA ILE A 229 67.98 3.76 -13.96
C ILE A 229 67.06 2.53 -13.81
N TRP A 230 67.39 1.43 -14.49
CA TRP A 230 66.70 0.14 -14.40
C TRP A 230 67.37 -0.78 -13.36
N SER A 231 66.59 -1.51 -12.56
CA SER A 231 66.70 -2.98 -12.38
C SER A 231 65.82 -3.54 -11.24
N SER A 232 65.51 -4.84 -11.33
CA SER A 232 65.07 -5.74 -10.25
C SER A 232 63.99 -5.27 -9.26
N GLY A 233 62.73 -5.57 -9.60
CA GLY A 233 62.16 -6.80 -9.04
C GLY A 233 61.60 -6.79 -7.62
N PHE A 234 60.91 -5.73 -7.20
CA PHE A 234 59.84 -5.86 -6.21
C PHE A 234 58.63 -5.02 -6.63
N VAL A 235 57.57 -5.67 -7.12
CA VAL A 235 56.25 -5.04 -7.22
C VAL A 235 55.63 -5.06 -5.82
N ALA A 236 56.10 -4.15 -4.97
CA ALA A 236 55.25 -3.67 -3.89
C ALA A 236 54.05 -3.01 -4.57
N GLU A 237 52.86 -3.62 -4.44
CA GLU A 237 51.63 -3.02 -4.93
C GLU A 237 51.36 -1.76 -4.09
N VAL A 238 51.87 -0.63 -4.56
CA VAL A 238 51.53 0.69 -4.03
C VAL A 238 50.08 0.92 -4.42
N VAL A 239 49.18 0.43 -3.57
CA VAL A 239 47.78 0.83 -3.53
C VAL A 239 47.79 2.33 -3.28
N VAL A 240 47.78 3.10 -4.37
CA VAL A 240 47.51 4.52 -4.38
C VAL A 240 46.08 4.65 -3.88
N ARG A 241 45.94 4.74 -2.55
CA ARG A 241 44.66 4.94 -1.88
C ARG A 241 44.05 6.19 -2.51
N GLY A 242 42.98 5.97 -3.29
CA GLY A 242 42.29 7.04 -3.98
C GLY A 242 41.98 8.18 -3.01
N ARG A 243 42.06 9.42 -3.51
CA ARG A 243 41.93 10.65 -2.70
C ARG A 243 40.79 10.51 -1.67
N PRO A 244 40.95 11.03 -0.43
CA PRO A 244 39.99 10.84 0.66
C PRO A 244 38.65 11.52 0.36
N GLN A 245 37.82 10.82 -0.41
CA GLN A 245 36.62 11.33 -1.05
C GLN A 245 35.58 10.20 -1.04
N ARG A 246 34.96 10.08 0.15
CA ARG A 246 33.71 9.36 0.45
C ARG A 246 32.97 10.08 1.57
N LEU A 247 33.67 10.42 2.66
CA LEU A 247 33.07 11.14 3.80
C LEU A 247 32.51 12.50 3.39
N VAL A 248 33.29 13.28 2.64
CA VAL A 248 32.88 14.61 2.12
C VAL A 248 31.63 14.50 1.24
N ASP A 249 31.50 13.42 0.47
CA ASP A 249 30.38 13.19 -0.46
C ASP A 249 29.13 12.75 0.31
N TYR A 250 29.27 11.96 1.38
CA TYR A 250 28.18 11.67 2.33
C TYR A 250 27.75 12.91 3.11
N GLU A 251 28.69 13.73 3.59
CA GLU A 251 28.40 15.02 4.23
C GLU A 251 27.70 15.98 3.26
N HIS A 252 28.12 16.00 2.00
CA HIS A 252 27.47 16.78 0.94
C HIS A 252 26.04 16.30 0.68
N ALA A 253 25.82 14.99 0.53
CA ALA A 253 24.50 14.41 0.32
C ALA A 253 23.55 14.70 1.50
N ILE A 254 24.02 14.51 2.74
CA ILE A 254 23.25 14.80 3.95
C ILE A 254 22.90 16.30 4.02
N LYS A 255 23.88 17.18 3.90
CA LYS A 255 23.67 18.65 3.92
C LYS A 255 22.78 19.15 2.79
N TYR A 256 22.81 18.48 1.63
CA TYR A 256 21.92 18.76 0.50
C TYR A 256 20.48 18.35 0.81
N GLY A 257 20.25 17.13 1.33
CA GLY A 257 18.92 16.68 1.78
C GLY A 257 18.34 17.55 2.92
N GLU A 258 19.16 17.94 3.89
CA GLU A 258 18.83 18.94 4.92
C GLU A 258 18.57 20.34 4.34
N GLY A 259 19.16 20.65 3.18
CA GLY A 259 18.83 21.83 2.38
C GLY A 259 17.43 21.75 1.79
N LEU A 260 17.12 20.67 1.06
CA LEU A 260 15.80 20.46 0.45
C LEU A 260 14.67 20.53 1.48
N LYS A 261 14.86 19.90 2.64
CA LYS A 261 13.89 19.94 3.75
C LYS A 261 13.67 21.33 4.32
N ARG A 262 14.71 22.17 4.41
CA ARG A 262 14.57 23.59 4.83
C ARG A 262 13.96 24.48 3.75
N CYS A 263 13.93 24.04 2.49
CA CYS A 263 13.16 24.66 1.42
C CYS A 263 11.70 24.16 1.37
N SER A 264 11.30 23.22 2.23
CA SER A 264 9.88 22.81 2.32
C SER A 264 9.01 24.00 2.74
N GLU A 265 7.84 24.05 2.14
CA GLU A 265 6.70 24.86 2.55
C GLU A 265 5.53 23.88 2.62
N GLU A 266 4.64 24.00 3.61
CA GLU A 266 3.45 23.15 3.66
C GLU A 266 2.52 23.42 2.45
N LEU A 267 1.63 22.47 2.13
CA LEU A 267 0.49 22.77 1.26
C LEU A 267 -0.54 23.61 2.03
N LEU A 268 -1.24 24.46 1.29
CA LEU A 268 -2.41 25.19 1.76
C LEU A 268 -3.42 24.20 2.38
N THR A 269 -3.62 24.28 3.69
CA THR A 269 -4.70 23.56 4.39
C THR A 269 -5.85 24.55 4.62
N PRO A 270 -7.01 24.38 3.95
CA PRO A 270 -8.09 25.36 3.99
C PRO A 270 -9.02 25.13 5.20
N HIS A 271 -9.22 26.19 5.99
CA HIS A 271 -10.14 26.23 7.11
C HIS A 271 -11.40 27.02 6.71
N TRP A 272 -12.35 26.31 6.13
CA TRP A 272 -13.66 26.85 5.74
C TRP A 272 -14.46 27.34 6.94
N LEU A 273 -15.06 28.52 6.82
CA LEU A 273 -16.00 29.06 7.80
C LEU A 273 -17.41 28.44 7.63
N PRO A 274 -18.29 28.48 8.65
CA PRO A 274 -19.59 27.79 8.60
C PRO A 274 -20.54 28.17 7.46
N SER A 275 -20.33 29.31 6.77
CA SER A 275 -21.10 29.69 5.57
C SER A 275 -20.66 28.94 4.31
N ASN A 276 -19.47 28.32 4.31
CA ASN A 276 -18.75 27.82 3.15
C ASN A 276 -18.52 28.88 2.03
N GLU A 277 -18.65 30.17 2.35
CA GLU A 277 -18.39 31.28 1.43
C GLU A 277 -17.02 31.94 1.62
N SER A 278 -16.39 31.69 2.77
CA SER A 278 -15.06 32.19 3.11
C SER A 278 -14.25 31.10 3.79
N PHE A 279 -12.94 31.13 3.62
CA PHE A 279 -11.99 30.27 4.33
C PHE A 279 -10.72 31.05 4.68
N TRP A 280 -9.92 30.50 5.59
CA TRP A 280 -8.56 30.98 5.83
C TRP A 280 -7.55 29.83 5.71
N TYR A 281 -6.28 30.17 5.53
CA TYR A 281 -5.19 29.21 5.56
C TYR A 281 -3.91 29.84 6.08
N ARG A 282 -2.96 28.99 6.46
CA ARG A 282 -1.60 29.40 6.83
C ARG A 282 -0.68 29.18 5.63
N LYS A 283 0.00 30.24 5.19
CA LYS A 283 1.07 30.19 4.20
C LYS A 283 2.40 30.10 4.94
N PHE A 284 3.32 29.28 4.47
CA PHE A 284 4.68 29.16 5.02
C PHE A 284 5.71 29.67 4.01
N ASN A 285 6.71 30.40 4.49
CA ASN A 285 7.77 31.00 3.69
C ASN A 285 9.16 30.43 4.06
N GLY A 286 9.20 29.23 4.67
CA GLY A 286 10.38 28.62 5.29
C GLY A 286 10.71 29.23 6.67
N TYR A 287 11.69 28.64 7.38
CA TYR A 287 12.27 29.18 8.63
C TYR A 287 11.27 29.60 9.73
N ASN A 288 10.19 28.84 9.93
CA ASN A 288 9.05 29.16 10.82
C ASN A 288 8.31 30.46 10.49
N ALA A 289 8.62 31.12 9.36
CA ALA A 289 7.87 32.28 8.89
C ALA A 289 6.53 31.83 8.29
N SER A 290 5.42 32.29 8.88
CA SER A 290 4.08 31.96 8.41
C SER A 290 3.13 33.17 8.39
N GLU A 291 2.50 33.38 7.24
CA GLU A 291 1.43 34.36 7.03
C GLU A 291 0.06 33.67 7.19
N PHE A 292 -0.96 34.44 7.57
CA PHE A 292 -2.34 33.97 7.62
C PHE A 292 -3.13 34.69 6.53
N ILE A 293 -3.68 33.92 5.58
CA ILE A 293 -4.44 34.44 4.45
C ILE A 293 -5.93 34.17 4.68
N PHE A 294 -6.76 35.17 4.40
CA PHE A 294 -8.22 35.07 4.36
C PHE A 294 -8.70 35.16 2.91
N VAL A 295 -9.63 34.28 2.54
CA VAL A 295 -10.26 34.22 1.23
C VAL A 295 -11.77 34.33 1.40
N ASP A 296 -12.36 35.34 0.78
CA ASP A 296 -13.80 35.46 0.56
C ASP A 296 -14.08 35.00 -0.88
N ALA A 297 -14.60 33.78 -1.01
CA ALA A 297 -14.82 33.14 -2.30
C ALA A 297 -15.98 33.80 -3.07
N ALA A 298 -16.99 34.31 -2.35
CA ALA A 298 -18.14 34.98 -2.94
C ALA A 298 -17.76 36.36 -3.52
N LYS A 299 -16.94 37.14 -2.82
CA LYS A 299 -16.42 38.45 -3.27
C LYS A 299 -15.16 38.35 -4.13
N ARG A 300 -14.58 37.14 -4.28
CA ARG A 300 -13.31 36.87 -4.99
C ARG A 300 -12.11 37.61 -4.40
N ILE A 301 -12.06 37.77 -3.07
CA ILE A 301 -10.99 38.50 -2.37
C ILE A 301 -10.04 37.51 -1.69
N ARG A 302 -8.74 37.63 -1.96
CA ARG A 302 -7.65 37.00 -1.18
C ARG A 302 -6.81 38.11 -0.56
N LYS A 303 -6.68 38.13 0.78
CA LYS A 303 -5.94 39.15 1.53
C LYS A 303 -5.23 38.55 2.75
N PRO A 304 -4.22 39.21 3.34
CA PRO A 304 -3.81 38.91 4.72
C PRO A 304 -5.03 38.96 5.65
N ALA A 305 -5.15 38.00 6.56
CA ALA A 305 -6.31 37.88 7.45
C ALA A 305 -6.43 39.05 8.45
N PHE A 306 -5.33 39.75 8.70
CA PHE A 306 -5.17 40.89 9.62
C PHE A 306 -3.79 41.54 9.37
N ASP A 307 -3.49 42.68 10.01
CA ASP A 307 -2.12 43.22 10.05
C ASP A 307 -1.25 42.43 11.04
N HIS A 308 -0.36 41.56 10.53
CA HIS A 308 0.57 40.77 11.33
C HIS A 308 1.55 41.61 12.14
N VAL A 309 1.95 42.79 11.65
CA VAL A 309 2.91 43.68 12.31
C VAL A 309 2.24 44.45 13.44
N GLY A 310 1.05 45.00 13.18
CA GLY A 310 0.16 45.59 14.18
C GLY A 310 -0.20 44.60 15.28
N LEU A 311 -0.56 43.37 14.92
CA LEU A 311 -0.91 42.32 15.88
C LEU A 311 0.28 41.91 16.75
N ALA A 312 1.46 41.66 16.15
CA ALA A 312 2.66 41.31 16.92
C ALA A 312 3.06 42.43 17.90
N ARG A 313 2.93 43.70 17.47
CA ARG A 313 3.14 44.87 18.33
C ARG A 313 2.11 44.93 19.47
N ALA A 314 0.84 44.70 19.16
CA ALA A 314 -0.24 44.74 20.15
C ALA A 314 -0.13 43.62 21.20
N LEU A 315 0.25 42.40 20.79
CA LEU A 315 0.53 41.28 21.70
C LEU A 315 1.75 41.55 22.58
N SER A 316 2.82 42.09 22.00
CA SER A 316 4.02 42.47 22.76
C SER A 316 3.70 43.55 23.81
N ALA A 317 2.81 44.50 23.48
CA ALA A 317 2.28 45.50 24.42
C ALA A 317 1.31 44.94 25.49
N LYS A 318 1.00 43.63 25.46
CA LYS A 318 0.33 42.87 26.52
C LYS A 318 1.25 41.86 27.22
N ASN A 319 2.57 42.01 27.06
CA ASN A 319 3.61 41.09 27.54
C ASN A 319 3.51 39.66 26.97
N ILE A 320 2.92 39.50 25.77
CA ILE A 320 2.91 38.24 25.02
C ILE A 320 3.95 38.35 23.90
N PRO A 321 5.11 37.66 23.99
CA PRO A 321 6.13 37.72 22.94
C PRO A 321 5.57 37.24 21.59
N ALA A 322 5.64 38.10 20.57
CA ALA A 322 5.13 37.81 19.24
C ALA A 322 6.02 38.43 18.16
N ASN A 323 6.32 37.67 17.12
CA ASN A 323 6.96 38.14 15.90
C ASN A 323 5.92 38.15 14.77
N ALA A 324 5.89 39.18 13.92
CA ALA A 324 4.95 39.27 12.81
C ALA A 324 5.07 38.08 11.82
N SER A 325 6.29 37.53 11.67
CA SER A 325 6.54 36.33 10.86
C SER A 325 6.25 35.03 11.62
N SER A 326 6.26 35.04 12.96
CA SER A 326 6.11 33.84 13.80
C SER A 326 5.26 34.19 15.02
N LEU A 327 3.95 34.22 14.81
CA LEU A 327 2.95 34.50 15.83
C LEU A 327 2.79 33.30 16.79
N PRO A 328 2.46 33.53 18.08
CA PRO A 328 2.45 32.48 19.11
C PRO A 328 1.17 31.59 19.07
N PHE A 329 0.61 31.35 17.89
CA PHE A 329 -0.59 30.54 17.66
C PHE A 329 -0.67 30.07 16.21
N GLU A 330 -1.34 28.93 15.99
CA GLU A 330 -1.46 28.31 14.66
C GLU A 330 -2.89 28.31 14.10
N LYS A 331 -3.88 28.64 14.94
CA LYS A 331 -5.30 28.64 14.60
C LYS A 331 -5.92 30.01 14.84
N ILE A 332 -6.75 30.42 13.89
CA ILE A 332 -7.54 31.64 13.97
C ILE A 332 -9.02 31.36 13.67
N VAL A 333 -9.89 32.26 14.12
CA VAL A 333 -11.32 32.28 13.81
C VAL A 333 -11.66 33.70 13.32
N PRO A 334 -11.55 33.96 12.01
CA PRO A 334 -12.02 35.21 11.40
C PRO A 334 -13.53 35.39 11.56
N THR A 335 -13.99 36.64 11.54
CA THR A 335 -15.39 36.96 11.24
C THR A 335 -15.70 36.65 9.76
N ALA A 336 -16.97 36.43 9.42
CA ALA A 336 -17.37 35.98 8.07
C ALA A 336 -17.02 36.97 6.93
N ASP A 337 -16.92 38.25 7.27
CA ASP A 337 -16.48 39.38 6.43
C ASP A 337 -14.96 39.65 6.48
N GLY A 338 -14.24 38.99 7.41
CA GLY A 338 -12.83 39.23 7.67
C GLY A 338 -12.52 40.66 8.13
N SER A 339 -13.39 41.27 8.96
CA SER A 339 -13.14 42.55 9.63
C SER A 339 -12.44 42.40 10.99
N ALA A 340 -12.56 41.24 11.63
CA ALA A 340 -11.82 40.90 12.85
C ALA A 340 -11.39 39.42 12.87
N VAL A 341 -10.39 39.12 13.69
CA VAL A 341 -9.87 37.77 13.92
C VAL A 341 -9.88 37.45 15.41
N ARG A 342 -10.18 36.19 15.76
CA ARG A 342 -10.13 35.68 17.14
C ARG A 342 -9.16 34.52 17.25
N PHE A 343 -8.40 34.45 18.34
CA PHE A 343 -7.36 33.44 18.55
C PHE A 343 -7.01 33.33 20.04
N ARG A 344 -6.34 32.24 20.44
CA ARG A 344 -5.79 32.08 21.80
C ARG A 344 -4.31 32.43 21.80
N ALA A 345 -3.85 33.25 22.74
CA ALA A 345 -2.44 33.58 22.93
C ALA A 345 -2.14 33.81 24.42
N GLY A 346 -1.21 33.03 24.96
CA GLY A 346 -1.13 32.78 26.40
C GLY A 346 -2.43 32.15 26.92
N ASP A 347 -2.74 32.39 28.19
CA ASP A 347 -3.92 31.82 28.87
C ASP A 347 -5.26 32.51 28.49
N LYS A 348 -5.27 33.34 27.44
CA LYS A 348 -6.39 34.20 27.07
C LYS A 348 -6.78 34.08 25.60
N VAL A 349 -8.06 34.28 25.34
CA VAL A 349 -8.60 34.47 23.99
C VAL A 349 -8.70 35.96 23.71
N TRP A 350 -8.29 36.36 22.51
CA TRP A 350 -8.24 37.74 22.06
C TRP A 350 -9.04 37.90 20.77
N GLN A 351 -9.55 39.11 20.55
CA GLN A 351 -10.03 39.59 19.25
C GLN A 351 -9.14 40.76 18.79
N PHE A 352 -8.76 40.74 17.52
CA PHE A 352 -8.04 41.84 16.85
C PHE A 352 -8.85 42.31 15.65
N ASP A 353 -9.11 43.61 15.55
CA ASP A 353 -9.93 44.22 14.49
C ASP A 353 -9.11 44.87 13.38
N SER A 354 -9.76 45.23 12.27
CA SER A 354 -9.16 45.92 11.13
C SER A 354 -8.64 47.34 11.44
N ASN A 355 -8.93 47.89 12.62
CA ASN A 355 -8.41 49.18 13.08
C ASN A 355 -7.12 49.02 13.90
N GLY A 356 -6.67 47.78 14.15
CA GLY A 356 -5.49 47.47 14.95
C GLY A 356 -5.77 47.31 16.45
N THR A 357 -7.02 47.23 16.87
CA THR A 357 -7.40 47.14 18.28
C THR A 357 -7.35 45.70 18.79
N LEU A 358 -6.54 45.43 19.83
CA LEU A 358 -6.48 44.13 20.50
C LEU A 358 -7.28 44.14 21.80
N THR A 359 -8.34 43.33 21.87
CA THR A 359 -9.26 43.25 23.02
C THR A 359 -9.39 41.80 23.53
N PRO A 360 -9.62 41.56 24.84
CA PRO A 360 -9.98 40.24 25.34
C PRO A 360 -11.33 39.79 24.78
N PHE A 361 -11.46 38.53 24.39
CA PHE A 361 -12.72 37.94 23.91
C PHE A 361 -13.21 36.86 24.89
N SER A 362 -14.49 36.95 25.27
CA SER A 362 -15.11 36.10 26.31
C SER A 362 -16.06 35.03 25.75
N GLY A 363 -16.29 34.99 24.44
CA GLY A 363 -17.06 33.92 23.80
C GLY A 363 -16.22 32.67 23.52
N ASP A 364 -16.89 31.58 23.14
CA ASP A 364 -16.22 30.39 22.62
C ASP A 364 -15.63 30.65 21.21
N LEU A 365 -14.55 29.94 20.88
CA LEU A 365 -13.95 29.88 19.55
C LEU A 365 -14.55 28.77 18.67
N GLY A 366 -15.51 27.98 19.16
CA GLY A 366 -16.00 26.77 18.51
C GLY A 366 -14.99 25.63 18.65
N GLY A 367 -14.49 25.40 19.87
CA GLY A 367 -13.21 24.73 20.15
C GLY A 367 -12.96 23.36 19.49
N GLU A 368 -14.01 22.63 19.12
CA GLU A 368 -13.92 21.24 18.62
C GLU A 368 -14.50 21.03 17.20
N THR A 369 -15.25 21.98 16.64
CA THR A 369 -15.96 21.77 15.36
C THR A 369 -15.09 21.96 14.12
N LEU A 370 -13.91 22.57 14.24
CA LEU A 370 -12.81 22.44 13.27
C LEU A 370 -12.19 21.02 13.36
N LYS A 371 -12.98 20.00 12.98
CA LYS A 371 -12.53 18.62 12.83
C LYS A 371 -11.26 18.59 11.99
N LYS A 372 -10.30 17.76 12.43
CA LYS A 372 -9.02 17.55 11.76
C LYS A 372 -9.22 16.79 10.45
N ARG A 373 -9.70 17.45 9.38
CA ARG A 373 -9.44 17.00 7.99
C ARG A 373 -7.94 16.72 7.90
N ARG A 374 -7.55 15.62 7.27
CA ARG A 374 -6.13 15.33 6.99
C ARG A 374 -5.56 16.54 6.26
N SER A 375 -4.57 17.22 6.84
CA SER A 375 -3.73 18.10 6.03
C SER A 375 -3.07 17.24 4.96
N ILE A 376 -3.08 17.71 3.71
CA ILE A 376 -2.33 17.08 2.62
C ILE A 376 -0.87 17.45 2.85
N ASN A 377 -0.27 16.77 3.81
CA ASN A 377 0.97 17.19 4.42
C ASN A 377 2.14 16.87 3.47
N LEU A 378 2.71 17.88 2.80
CA LEU A 378 3.80 17.65 1.83
C LEU A 378 5.09 17.16 2.48
N ASP A 379 5.26 17.26 3.80
CA ASP A 379 6.38 16.59 4.48
C ASP A 379 6.17 15.06 4.57
N LYS A 380 4.97 14.56 4.24
CA LYS A 380 4.74 13.15 3.83
C LYS A 380 4.99 12.91 2.35
N PHE A 381 4.99 13.92 1.48
CA PHE A 381 5.45 13.77 0.08
C PHE A 381 6.96 13.62 -0.01
N ASP A 382 7.72 14.21 0.93
CA ASP A 382 9.13 13.88 1.19
C ASP A 382 9.34 12.38 1.58
N ASN A 383 8.24 11.65 1.81
CA ASN A 383 8.17 10.20 2.03
C ASN A 383 7.10 9.49 1.13
N ASN A 384 6.64 10.09 0.02
CA ASN A 384 5.62 9.47 -0.84
C ASN A 384 6.21 8.42 -1.80
N GLU A 385 6.44 7.23 -1.26
CA GLU A 385 5.66 6.12 -1.79
C GLU A 385 4.22 6.30 -1.28
N GLN A 386 3.30 6.58 -2.21
CA GLN A 386 2.00 7.24 -2.02
C GLN A 386 1.33 7.04 -0.64
N SER A 387 1.69 7.90 0.33
CA SER A 387 1.10 7.96 1.66
C SER A 387 0.86 6.60 2.34
N PHE A 388 1.89 6.08 3.02
CA PHE A 388 1.77 5.03 4.05
C PHE A 388 0.94 5.47 5.30
N ASP A 389 -0.06 6.35 5.12
CA ASP A 389 -1.07 6.74 6.12
C ASP A 389 -2.20 5.69 6.22
N ARG A 390 -1.79 4.42 6.25
CA ARG A 390 -2.61 3.21 6.34
C ARG A 390 -1.91 2.20 7.27
N VAL A 391 -1.89 2.49 8.57
CA VAL A 391 -1.42 1.54 9.59
C VAL A 391 -2.38 0.35 9.61
N SER A 392 -1.86 -0.86 9.38
CA SER A 392 -2.61 -2.12 9.20
C SER A 392 -3.49 -2.23 7.93
N GLY A 393 -3.63 -3.46 7.45
CA GLY A 393 -4.70 -3.83 6.53
C GLY A 393 -6.10 -3.63 7.12
N HIS A 394 -6.25 -3.71 8.44
CA HIS A 394 -7.54 -3.50 9.12
C HIS A 394 -8.05 -2.05 9.02
N ALA A 395 -7.15 -1.05 8.91
CA ALA A 395 -7.52 0.31 8.52
C ALA A 395 -7.99 0.41 7.07
N LYS A 396 -7.57 -0.51 6.19
CA LYS A 396 -8.12 -0.64 4.83
C LYS A 396 -9.49 -1.31 4.90
N LEU A 397 -9.64 -2.42 5.64
CA LEU A 397 -10.90 -3.16 5.84
C LEU A 397 -12.04 -2.36 6.51
N ARG A 398 -11.74 -1.32 7.30
CA ARG A 398 -12.77 -0.40 7.85
C ARG A 398 -12.86 0.94 7.09
N ARG A 399 -12.10 1.11 6.00
CA ARG A 399 -12.17 2.26 5.08
C ARG A 399 -12.27 1.82 3.61
N THR A 400 -12.61 0.56 3.38
CA THR A 400 -12.75 -0.04 2.07
C THR A 400 -13.97 0.52 1.38
N PRO A 401 -14.04 0.49 0.04
CA PRO A 401 -15.19 1.00 -0.67
C PRO A 401 -16.49 0.20 -0.43
N VAL A 402 -16.38 -0.96 0.21
CA VAL A 402 -17.52 -1.70 0.77
C VAL A 402 -18.31 -0.87 1.79
N ALA A 403 -17.62 -0.08 2.61
CA ALA A 403 -18.26 0.87 3.51
C ALA A 403 -18.97 2.04 2.79
N ASN A 404 -19.05 2.06 1.45
CA ASN A 404 -19.69 3.12 0.67
C ASN A 404 -21.10 2.78 0.15
N ILE A 405 -21.62 1.55 0.30
CA ILE A 405 -23.08 1.32 0.15
C ILE A 405 -23.80 1.94 1.36
N ARG A 406 -23.86 3.26 1.33
CA ARG A 406 -24.58 4.16 2.22
C ARG A 406 -25.70 4.79 1.42
N ARG A 407 -26.79 5.16 2.10
CA ARG A 407 -27.60 6.28 1.65
C ARG A 407 -26.82 7.59 1.79
N ALA A 408 -27.09 8.53 0.89
CA ALA A 408 -26.46 9.85 0.90
C ALA A 408 -26.81 10.70 2.14
N ASP A 409 -27.92 10.43 2.83
CA ASP A 409 -28.35 11.14 4.05
C ASP A 409 -27.69 10.64 5.35
N SER A 410 -27.09 9.44 5.32
CA SER A 410 -26.87 8.67 6.54
C SER A 410 -25.51 8.99 7.16
N PRO A 411 -25.45 9.40 8.44
CA PRO A 411 -24.22 9.28 9.22
C PRO A 411 -23.80 7.79 9.32
N PRO A 412 -22.65 7.45 9.93
CA PRO A 412 -22.27 6.05 10.14
C PRO A 412 -23.19 5.36 11.18
N ILE A 413 -24.44 5.11 10.80
CA ILE A 413 -25.45 4.36 11.55
C ILE A 413 -25.19 2.87 11.36
N VAL A 414 -24.06 2.42 11.89
CA VAL A 414 -24.10 1.16 12.63
C VAL A 414 -24.65 1.53 14.01
N SER A 415 -25.98 1.66 14.11
CA SER A 415 -26.66 1.56 15.40
C SER A 415 -26.51 0.11 15.85
N ASN A 416 -25.33 -0.22 16.40
CA ASN A 416 -25.00 -1.57 16.83
C ASN A 416 -25.80 -1.89 18.08
N SER A 417 -27.06 -2.25 17.86
CA SER A 417 -28.07 -2.23 18.90
C SER A 417 -27.88 -3.47 19.77
N THR A 418 -27.69 -3.25 21.07
CA THR A 418 -27.63 -4.34 22.05
C THR A 418 -29.00 -4.99 22.24
N THR A 419 -30.06 -4.41 21.65
CA THR A 419 -31.42 -4.96 21.58
C THR A 419 -32.06 -4.78 20.20
N CYS A 420 -32.86 -5.74 19.74
CA CYS A 420 -33.72 -5.63 18.56
C CYS A 420 -35.14 -6.12 18.89
N ASN A 421 -36.15 -5.35 18.47
CA ASN A 421 -37.56 -5.55 18.85
C ASN A 421 -37.79 -5.75 20.37
N GLY A 422 -36.94 -5.15 21.21
CA GLY A 422 -36.96 -5.29 22.68
C GLY A 422 -36.14 -6.46 23.23
N TYR A 423 -35.79 -7.46 22.42
CA TYR A 423 -34.94 -8.59 22.82
C TYR A 423 -33.46 -8.21 22.79
N SER A 424 -32.69 -8.64 23.79
CA SER A 424 -31.24 -8.45 23.81
C SER A 424 -30.50 -9.51 23.00
N MET A 425 -29.22 -9.23 22.68
CA MET A 425 -28.30 -10.20 22.06
C MET A 425 -28.18 -11.52 22.85
N LYS A 426 -28.43 -11.49 24.17
CA LYS A 426 -28.45 -12.69 25.02
C LYS A 426 -29.71 -13.53 24.83
N ASP A 427 -30.85 -12.92 24.52
CA ASP A 427 -32.11 -13.63 24.32
C ASP A 427 -32.11 -14.40 23.00
N PHE A 428 -31.47 -13.85 21.96
CA PHE A 428 -31.17 -14.58 20.72
C PHE A 428 -30.17 -15.72 20.97
N SER A 429 -28.97 -15.42 21.48
CA SER A 429 -27.89 -16.41 21.63
C SER A 429 -28.24 -17.57 22.57
N SER A 430 -28.95 -17.32 23.68
CA SER A 430 -29.34 -18.37 24.64
C SER A 430 -30.36 -19.36 24.09
N LYS A 431 -31.26 -18.95 23.18
CA LYS A 431 -32.26 -19.84 22.58
C LYS A 431 -31.68 -20.82 21.54
N ILE A 432 -30.57 -20.45 20.90
CA ILE A 432 -30.00 -21.18 19.74
C ILE A 432 -28.56 -21.70 19.97
N ASN A 433 -27.93 -21.35 21.08
CA ASN A 433 -26.52 -21.65 21.40
C ASN A 433 -25.53 -21.21 20.29
N ARG A 434 -25.64 -19.96 19.83
CA ARG A 434 -24.76 -19.35 18.83
C ARG A 434 -24.20 -18.00 19.29
N ASN A 435 -23.08 -17.58 18.69
CA ASN A 435 -22.38 -16.35 19.05
C ASN A 435 -22.97 -15.14 18.30
N ILE A 436 -23.96 -14.50 18.90
CA ILE A 436 -24.73 -13.41 18.28
C ILE A 436 -24.09 -12.04 18.58
N VAL A 437 -23.68 -11.32 17.53
CA VAL A 437 -22.79 -10.14 17.66
C VAL A 437 -23.35 -8.81 17.16
N GLN A 438 -24.30 -8.82 16.21
CA GLN A 438 -25.02 -7.63 15.75
C GLN A 438 -26.50 -8.00 15.46
N CYS A 439 -27.41 -7.02 15.56
CA CYS A 439 -28.79 -7.19 15.12
C CYS A 439 -29.37 -5.89 14.53
N TYR A 440 -30.36 -6.03 13.64
CA TYR A 440 -30.99 -4.93 12.92
C TYR A 440 -32.50 -5.17 12.83
N SER A 441 -33.29 -4.39 13.58
CA SER A 441 -34.77 -4.47 13.56
C SER A 441 -35.33 -3.95 12.24
N SER A 442 -36.40 -4.59 11.73
CA SER A 442 -37.20 -4.08 10.61
C SER A 442 -38.13 -2.94 11.07
N SER A 443 -38.70 -2.21 10.10
CA SER A 443 -39.88 -1.37 10.32
C SER A 443 -41.17 -2.19 10.51
N ILE A 444 -41.18 -3.47 10.09
CA ILE A 444 -42.25 -4.42 10.41
C ILE A 444 -42.01 -4.99 11.81
N PRO A 445 -42.92 -4.82 12.78
CA PRO A 445 -42.74 -5.28 14.16
C PRO A 445 -42.39 -6.77 14.25
N GLY A 446 -41.47 -7.11 15.15
CA GLY A 446 -41.03 -8.48 15.38
C GLY A 446 -39.94 -8.96 14.44
N PHE A 447 -39.85 -8.48 13.20
CA PHE A 447 -38.80 -8.91 12.26
C PHE A 447 -37.44 -8.26 12.54
N ALA A 448 -36.37 -9.04 12.49
CA ALA A 448 -34.99 -8.58 12.63
C ALA A 448 -34.02 -9.46 11.83
N VAL A 449 -32.92 -8.87 11.37
CA VAL A 449 -31.75 -9.64 10.92
C VAL A 449 -30.72 -9.68 12.05
N VAL A 450 -30.20 -10.87 12.32
CA VAL A 450 -29.28 -11.15 13.42
C VAL A 450 -28.01 -11.78 12.85
N TYR A 451 -26.84 -11.30 13.27
CA TYR A 451 -25.55 -11.79 12.78
C TYR A 451 -24.94 -12.83 13.74
N ASP A 452 -24.73 -14.02 13.19
CA ASP A 452 -24.16 -15.20 13.82
C ASP A 452 -22.67 -15.32 13.46
N ARG A 453 -21.80 -15.10 14.45
CA ARG A 453 -20.34 -15.08 14.29
C ARG A 453 -19.74 -16.47 14.42
N THR A 454 -19.27 -17.01 13.30
CA THR A 454 -18.23 -18.05 13.32
C THR A 454 -16.91 -17.37 13.71
N PRO A 455 -16.25 -17.76 14.82
CA PRO A 455 -15.01 -17.11 15.25
C PRO A 455 -13.83 -17.50 14.35
N GLU A 456 -12.93 -16.55 14.18
CA GLU A 456 -11.62 -16.70 13.55
C GLU A 456 -10.77 -17.81 14.18
N GLN A 457 -9.72 -18.21 13.47
CA GLN A 457 -8.65 -19.02 14.00
C GLN A 457 -7.80 -18.17 14.95
N LEU A 458 -7.68 -18.61 16.21
CA LEU A 458 -6.73 -18.01 17.15
C LEU A 458 -5.31 -18.42 16.73
N HIS A 459 -4.64 -17.51 16.03
CA HIS A 459 -3.29 -17.68 15.50
C HIS A 459 -2.40 -16.49 15.93
N PRO A 460 -2.15 -16.31 17.25
CA PRO A 460 -1.42 -15.15 17.74
C PRO A 460 0.02 -15.12 17.21
N VAL A 461 0.33 -14.13 16.37
CA VAL A 461 1.70 -13.91 15.88
C VAL A 461 2.50 -13.18 16.95
N TYR A 462 3.48 -13.88 17.52
CA TYR A 462 4.36 -13.38 18.58
C TYR A 462 5.62 -12.72 18.02
N MET A 463 6.09 -11.67 18.69
CA MET A 463 7.37 -10.99 18.44
C MET A 463 8.13 -10.83 19.75
N VAL A 464 9.46 -10.75 19.70
CA VAL A 464 10.29 -10.51 20.89
C VAL A 464 10.86 -9.10 20.82
N GLN A 465 10.43 -8.23 21.74
CA GLN A 465 11.08 -6.94 21.98
C GLN A 465 12.35 -7.20 22.79
N SER A 466 13.53 -7.26 22.14
CA SER A 466 14.78 -7.67 22.78
C SER A 466 15.33 -6.68 23.81
N SER A 467 15.04 -5.39 23.62
CA SER A 467 15.70 -4.29 24.32
C SER A 467 14.71 -3.18 24.74
N PRO A 468 13.68 -3.51 25.55
CA PRO A 468 12.68 -2.54 26.01
C PRO A 468 13.30 -1.44 26.89
N LYS A 469 12.81 -0.20 26.77
CA LYS A 469 13.39 0.97 27.47
C LYS A 469 13.34 0.94 29.00
N ASN A 470 12.50 0.08 29.59
CA ASN A 470 12.13 0.11 31.00
C ASN A 470 12.64 -1.10 31.82
N GLN A 471 13.29 -2.09 31.19
CA GLN A 471 13.78 -3.31 31.84
C GLN A 471 14.91 -3.95 31.02
N THR A 472 15.69 -4.84 31.63
CA THR A 472 16.79 -5.56 30.95
C THR A 472 16.35 -6.81 30.20
N GLN A 473 15.28 -7.48 30.66
CA GLN A 473 14.78 -8.70 30.04
C GLN A 473 13.93 -8.40 28.80
N PRO A 474 13.98 -9.22 27.74
CA PRO A 474 13.08 -9.09 26.60
C PRO A 474 11.60 -9.13 27.01
N LEU A 475 10.74 -8.53 26.19
CA LEU A 475 9.29 -8.61 26.35
C LEU A 475 8.66 -9.36 25.17
N LEU A 476 7.87 -10.39 25.49
CA LEU A 476 6.99 -11.01 24.51
C LEU A 476 5.92 -10.00 24.09
N ARG A 477 5.71 -9.90 22.79
CA ARG A 477 4.70 -9.07 22.13
C ARG A 477 3.85 -9.92 21.21
N THR A 478 2.69 -9.42 20.88
CA THR A 478 1.85 -9.89 19.76
C THR A 478 1.75 -8.80 18.70
N ILE A 479 1.53 -9.16 17.42
CA ILE A 479 1.15 -8.15 16.41
C ILE A 479 -0.21 -7.50 16.78
N LYS A 480 -1.08 -8.24 17.47
CA LYS A 480 -2.36 -7.74 17.99
C LYS A 480 -2.21 -6.52 18.90
N GLU A 481 -1.21 -6.48 19.78
CA GLU A 481 -0.89 -5.29 20.59
C GLU A 481 -0.58 -4.03 19.75
N PHE A 482 -0.21 -4.14 18.47
CA PHE A 482 0.00 -3.00 17.57
C PHE A 482 -1.32 -2.58 16.90
N PHE A 483 -2.14 -3.55 16.51
CA PHE A 483 -3.48 -3.32 15.96
C PHE A 483 -4.44 -2.70 16.99
N GLU A 484 -4.41 -3.14 18.25
CA GLU A 484 -5.27 -2.63 19.32
C GLU A 484 -4.99 -1.16 19.65
N LYS A 485 -3.71 -0.73 19.62
CA LYS A 485 -3.31 0.69 19.80
C LYS A 485 -3.88 1.61 18.71
N GLU A 486 -4.18 1.06 17.53
CA GLU A 486 -4.71 1.76 16.37
C GLU A 486 -6.24 1.59 16.21
N GLY A 487 -6.90 0.87 17.12
CA GLY A 487 -8.36 0.70 17.18
C GLY A 487 -8.92 -0.57 16.53
N TYR A 488 -8.07 -1.57 16.26
CA TYR A 488 -8.47 -2.84 15.64
C TYR A 488 -8.35 -4.02 16.63
N SER A 489 -9.32 -4.92 16.57
CA SER A 489 -9.53 -6.03 17.54
C SER A 489 -9.07 -7.40 17.03
N ASP A 490 -8.64 -7.43 15.78
CA ASP A 490 -8.79 -8.58 14.89
C ASP A 490 -7.42 -9.30 14.72
N GLU A 491 -7.41 -10.64 14.66
CA GLU A 491 -6.16 -11.42 14.60
C GLU A 491 -5.35 -11.20 13.31
N TYR A 492 -4.03 -11.43 13.36
CA TYR A 492 -3.18 -11.45 12.17
C TYR A 492 -3.34 -12.79 11.43
N LEU A 493 -4.44 -12.92 10.69
CA LEU A 493 -4.73 -14.10 9.88
C LEU A 493 -3.83 -14.14 8.64
N LYS A 494 -3.40 -15.35 8.28
CA LYS A 494 -2.54 -15.65 7.12
C LYS A 494 -3.33 -16.40 6.02
N PRO A 495 -2.93 -16.36 4.73
CA PRO A 495 -3.64 -17.04 3.65
C PRO A 495 -3.95 -18.51 3.96
N GLY A 496 -5.22 -18.89 3.79
CA GLY A 496 -5.74 -20.20 4.17
C GLY A 496 -6.34 -20.31 5.59
N ASP A 497 -5.99 -19.44 6.55
CA ASP A 497 -6.53 -19.51 7.93
C ASP A 497 -8.06 -19.38 7.96
N ARG A 498 -8.73 -19.94 8.99
CA ARG A 498 -10.16 -19.71 9.19
C ARG A 498 -10.41 -18.27 9.63
N MET A 499 -11.23 -17.55 8.88
CA MET A 499 -11.59 -16.17 9.22
C MET A 499 -12.78 -16.07 10.17
N ASN A 500 -12.93 -14.89 10.76
CA ASN A 500 -14.18 -14.45 11.36
C ASN A 500 -15.25 -14.36 10.26
N ILE A 501 -16.46 -14.89 10.51
CA ILE A 501 -17.58 -14.78 9.58
C ILE A 501 -18.85 -14.43 10.36
N ASP A 502 -19.33 -13.20 10.18
CA ASP A 502 -20.64 -12.74 10.64
C ASP A 502 -21.70 -13.09 9.58
N ARG A 503 -22.51 -14.12 9.81
CA ARG A 503 -23.58 -14.54 8.89
C ARG A 503 -24.92 -13.89 9.23
N PRO A 504 -25.59 -13.17 8.30
CA PRO A 504 -26.93 -12.64 8.52
C PRO A 504 -27.97 -13.77 8.51
N ARG A 505 -28.93 -13.71 9.45
CA ARG A 505 -30.04 -14.66 9.60
C ARG A 505 -31.33 -13.90 9.87
N MET A 506 -32.45 -14.36 9.29
CA MET A 506 -33.76 -13.74 9.49
C MET A 506 -34.42 -14.26 10.76
N TYR A 507 -35.02 -13.37 11.54
CA TYR A 507 -35.79 -13.70 12.74
C TYR A 507 -37.15 -13.01 12.75
N HIS A 508 -38.16 -13.70 13.28
CA HIS A 508 -39.39 -13.10 13.76
C HIS A 508 -39.49 -13.33 15.27
N ASN A 509 -39.48 -12.25 16.05
CA ASN A 509 -39.27 -12.25 17.50
C ASN A 509 -37.97 -12.97 17.88
N LEU A 510 -38.05 -14.19 18.43
CA LEU A 510 -36.92 -15.06 18.76
C LEU A 510 -36.92 -16.36 17.94
N GLU A 511 -37.58 -16.39 16.77
CA GLU A 511 -37.67 -17.59 15.93
C GLU A 511 -36.94 -17.36 14.60
N GLU A 512 -35.95 -18.20 14.33
CA GLU A 512 -35.16 -18.17 13.10
C GLU A 512 -36.05 -18.60 11.93
N ILE A 513 -36.19 -17.73 10.94
CA ILE A 513 -36.81 -18.06 9.66
C ILE A 513 -35.71 -18.65 8.79
N ALA A 514 -35.94 -19.84 8.24
CA ALA A 514 -34.93 -20.54 7.44
C ALA A 514 -34.55 -19.75 6.18
N THR A 515 -33.26 -19.72 5.87
CA THR A 515 -32.65 -18.97 4.77
C THR A 515 -31.62 -19.86 4.05
N ASP A 516 -31.60 -19.89 2.72
CA ASP A 516 -30.52 -20.55 1.97
C ASP A 516 -29.24 -19.69 1.99
N ASP A 517 -28.11 -20.27 2.39
CA ASP A 517 -26.80 -19.60 2.43
C ASP A 517 -25.95 -19.82 1.16
N ALA A 518 -26.41 -20.62 0.19
CA ALA A 518 -25.66 -20.97 -1.01
C ALA A 518 -25.12 -19.76 -1.79
N LEU A 519 -25.84 -18.62 -1.76
CA LEU A 519 -25.44 -17.37 -2.42
C LEU A 519 -24.34 -16.58 -1.66
N PHE A 520 -24.05 -16.89 -0.40
CA PHE A 520 -23.07 -16.18 0.43
C PHE A 520 -22.23 -17.10 1.36
N LYS A 521 -22.13 -18.39 1.00
CA LYS A 521 -21.61 -19.47 1.85
C LYS A 521 -20.16 -19.31 2.33
N ASN A 522 -19.29 -18.77 1.48
CA ASN A 522 -17.84 -18.67 1.68
C ASN A 522 -17.34 -17.21 1.53
N PRO A 523 -17.67 -16.33 2.48
CA PRO A 523 -17.28 -14.93 2.40
C PRO A 523 -15.81 -14.74 2.74
N PHE A 524 -15.19 -13.79 2.05
CA PHE A 524 -14.15 -12.97 2.63
C PHE A 524 -14.77 -11.98 3.63
N VAL A 525 -15.80 -11.24 3.21
CA VAL A 525 -16.57 -10.39 4.12
C VAL A 525 -18.03 -10.36 3.70
N ILE A 526 -18.92 -10.35 4.70
CA ILE A 526 -20.29 -9.87 4.57
C ILE A 526 -20.32 -8.54 5.32
N GLU A 527 -20.67 -7.46 4.63
CA GLU A 527 -20.79 -6.14 5.28
C GLU A 527 -22.25 -5.72 5.40
N THR A 528 -22.53 -5.10 6.54
CA THR A 528 -23.88 -4.84 7.04
C THR A 528 -24.56 -3.78 6.20
N GLY A 529 -25.68 -4.14 5.60
CA GLY A 529 -26.52 -3.22 4.85
C GLY A 529 -27.81 -2.89 5.60
N LEU A 530 -28.86 -2.64 4.82
CA LEU A 530 -30.02 -1.86 5.22
C LEU A 530 -31.33 -2.61 4.92
N TRP A 531 -32.35 -2.34 5.74
CA TRP A 531 -33.72 -2.69 5.39
C TRP A 531 -34.25 -1.76 4.29
N ASN A 532 -35.01 -2.32 3.35
CA ASN A 532 -35.80 -1.52 2.42
C ASN A 532 -36.85 -0.68 3.19
N PRO A 533 -37.36 0.45 2.66
CA PRO A 533 -38.32 1.30 3.35
C PRO A 533 -39.55 0.56 3.88
N GLU A 534 -39.99 -0.46 3.13
CA GLU A 534 -41.13 -1.32 3.44
C GLU A 534 -40.85 -2.37 4.55
N GLY A 535 -39.60 -2.55 4.98
CA GLY A 535 -39.20 -3.53 6.01
C GLY A 535 -39.33 -5.00 5.60
N THR A 536 -39.51 -5.27 4.32
CA THR A 536 -39.77 -6.61 3.75
C THR A 536 -38.52 -7.33 3.25
N GLU A 537 -37.44 -6.60 3.01
CA GLU A 537 -36.13 -7.13 2.60
C GLU A 537 -34.99 -6.42 3.31
N TYR A 538 -34.00 -7.17 3.75
CA TYR A 538 -32.71 -6.68 4.25
C TYR A 538 -31.62 -6.93 3.21
N GLN A 539 -30.95 -5.88 2.77
CA GLN A 539 -29.88 -5.90 1.77
C GLN A 539 -28.50 -5.95 2.43
N PHE A 540 -27.55 -6.67 1.84
CA PHE A 540 -26.14 -6.69 2.28
C PHE A 540 -25.17 -6.89 1.10
N LEU A 541 -23.88 -6.60 1.31
CA LEU A 541 -22.83 -6.91 0.35
C LEU A 541 -22.05 -8.15 0.78
N TYR A 542 -21.81 -9.05 -0.16
CA TYR A 542 -20.97 -10.23 -0.04
C TYR A 542 -19.75 -10.11 -0.96
N ASN A 543 -18.55 -10.35 -0.40
CA ASN A 543 -17.30 -10.50 -1.15
C ASN A 543 -16.85 -11.95 -0.96
N GLU A 544 -16.68 -12.71 -2.04
CA GLU A 544 -16.28 -14.13 -1.99
C GLU A 544 -14.80 -14.28 -1.63
N ARG A 545 -14.44 -15.33 -0.88
CA ARG A 545 -13.03 -15.59 -0.54
C ARG A 545 -12.19 -15.88 -1.80
N GLY A 546 -11.04 -15.22 -1.91
CA GLY A 546 -10.26 -15.17 -3.16
C GLY A 546 -10.73 -14.10 -4.15
N HIS A 547 -11.70 -13.25 -3.78
CA HIS A 547 -12.06 -12.00 -4.44
C HIS A 547 -12.47 -12.10 -5.92
N LYS A 548 -12.91 -13.28 -6.36
CA LYS A 548 -13.34 -13.52 -7.76
C LYS A 548 -14.76 -13.04 -8.04
N ARG A 549 -15.57 -12.89 -6.99
CA ARG A 549 -16.99 -12.56 -7.05
C ARG A 549 -17.39 -11.59 -5.94
N MET A 550 -18.24 -10.64 -6.27
CA MET A 550 -18.96 -9.82 -5.28
C MET A 550 -20.45 -9.83 -5.62
N ARG A 551 -21.31 -9.86 -4.59
CA ARG A 551 -22.78 -9.86 -4.74
C ARG A 551 -23.42 -8.80 -3.87
N VAL A 552 -24.41 -8.10 -4.41
CA VAL A 552 -25.42 -7.39 -3.62
C VAL A 552 -26.62 -8.34 -3.47
N ILE A 553 -26.96 -8.70 -2.24
CA ILE A 553 -27.95 -9.75 -1.91
C ILE A 553 -29.07 -9.13 -1.08
N THR A 554 -30.31 -9.57 -1.27
CA THR A 554 -31.38 -9.39 -0.28
C THR A 554 -31.78 -10.69 0.39
N LEU A 555 -32.22 -10.56 1.64
CA LEU A 555 -32.88 -11.56 2.45
C LEU A 555 -34.25 -11.02 2.88
N SER A 556 -35.33 -11.67 2.43
CA SER A 556 -36.70 -11.25 2.71
C SER A 556 -37.23 -11.82 4.04
N VAL A 557 -38.22 -11.14 4.63
CA VAL A 557 -38.93 -11.57 5.84
C VAL A 557 -39.60 -12.96 5.73
N ASN A 558 -39.77 -13.50 4.53
CA ASN A 558 -40.27 -14.87 4.31
C ASN A 558 -39.15 -15.93 4.16
N GLY A 559 -37.88 -15.56 4.35
CA GLY A 559 -36.71 -16.45 4.19
C GLY A 559 -36.11 -16.50 2.79
N THR A 560 -36.75 -15.89 1.78
CA THR A 560 -36.23 -15.87 0.40
C THR A 560 -34.94 -15.05 0.31
N VAL A 561 -33.92 -15.62 -0.32
CA VAL A 561 -32.66 -14.93 -0.64
C VAL A 561 -32.56 -14.75 -2.15
N ARG A 562 -32.21 -13.55 -2.61
CA ARG A 562 -31.99 -13.25 -4.03
C ARG A 562 -30.79 -12.31 -4.25
N VAL A 563 -30.21 -12.39 -5.45
CA VAL A 563 -29.16 -11.47 -5.89
C VAL A 563 -29.80 -10.25 -6.57
N ILE A 564 -29.42 -9.04 -6.16
CA ILE A 564 -29.69 -7.79 -6.90
C ILE A 564 -28.64 -7.60 -7.99
N HIS A 565 -27.37 -7.87 -7.66
CA HIS A 565 -26.26 -7.72 -8.58
C HIS A 565 -25.13 -8.72 -8.29
N GLU A 566 -24.50 -9.23 -9.35
CA GLU A 566 -23.26 -10.02 -9.26
C GLU A 566 -22.18 -9.39 -10.14
N GLU A 567 -21.00 -9.22 -9.55
CA GLU A 567 -19.74 -8.90 -10.21
C GLU A 567 -18.88 -10.16 -10.22
N ASN A 568 -18.26 -10.48 -11.35
CA ASN A 568 -17.42 -11.67 -11.52
C ASN A 568 -16.16 -11.32 -12.30
N SER A 569 -15.03 -11.90 -11.89
CA SER A 569 -13.74 -11.76 -12.57
C SER A 569 -13.08 -13.12 -12.81
N LYS A 570 -12.48 -13.30 -13.99
CA LYS A 570 -11.67 -14.49 -14.31
C LYS A 570 -10.43 -14.60 -13.42
N THR A 571 -9.93 -13.47 -12.93
CA THR A 571 -8.75 -13.37 -12.07
C THR A 571 -9.17 -12.96 -10.65
N PHE A 572 -9.27 -11.66 -10.38
CA PHE A 572 -9.72 -11.02 -9.14
C PHE A 572 -10.50 -9.74 -9.45
N ILE A 573 -11.31 -9.30 -8.50
CA ILE A 573 -11.92 -7.97 -8.44
C ILE A 573 -11.07 -7.14 -7.47
N ASP A 574 -10.63 -5.94 -7.87
CA ASP A 574 -9.91 -5.04 -6.95
C ASP A 574 -10.88 -4.30 -6.01
N TRP A 575 -11.42 -5.10 -5.08
CA TRP A 575 -12.34 -4.67 -4.05
C TRP A 575 -11.70 -3.70 -3.03
N SER A 576 -10.36 -3.69 -2.92
CA SER A 576 -9.65 -2.97 -1.87
C SER A 576 -9.27 -1.53 -2.24
N GLU A 577 -9.12 -1.22 -3.54
CA GLU A 577 -8.75 0.13 -4.00
C GLU A 577 -9.64 0.69 -5.13
N LYS A 578 -10.13 -0.15 -6.07
CA LYS A 578 -10.88 0.30 -7.26
C LYS A 578 -12.40 0.28 -7.14
N PHE A 579 -12.94 -0.51 -6.22
CA PHE A 579 -14.39 -0.60 -6.00
C PHE A 579 -15.02 0.73 -5.54
N TYR A 580 -16.32 0.89 -5.78
CA TYR A 580 -17.18 1.91 -5.17
C TYR A 580 -18.64 1.49 -5.37
N GLY A 581 -19.46 1.67 -4.34
CA GLY A 581 -20.91 1.70 -4.43
C GLY A 581 -21.45 2.97 -3.76
N GLN A 582 -22.66 3.41 -4.10
CA GLN A 582 -23.49 4.31 -3.27
C GLN A 582 -24.98 4.16 -3.66
N GLU A 583 -25.88 4.02 -2.68
CA GLU A 583 -27.33 4.05 -2.90
C GLU A 583 -27.82 5.50 -2.93
N LEU A 584 -28.50 5.87 -4.02
CA LEU A 584 -29.09 7.19 -4.20
C LEU A 584 -30.35 7.36 -3.34
N LEU A 585 -30.65 8.58 -2.92
CA LEU A 585 -31.99 8.92 -2.47
C LEU A 585 -32.87 9.17 -3.72
N GLN A 586 -34.11 8.69 -3.70
CA GLN A 586 -35.13 9.17 -4.66
C GLN A 586 -36.04 10.17 -3.94
N PRO A 587 -36.27 11.36 -4.53
CA PRO A 587 -37.19 12.33 -3.96
C PRO A 587 -38.63 11.83 -4.12
N SER A 588 -39.31 11.46 -3.03
CA SER A 588 -40.74 11.17 -3.10
C SER A 588 -41.55 12.47 -3.24
N SER A 589 -42.59 12.43 -4.07
CA SER A 589 -43.50 13.55 -4.33
C SER A 589 -44.37 13.94 -3.10
N ASN A 590 -44.17 13.28 -1.96
CA ASN A 590 -44.93 13.42 -0.72
C ASN A 590 -44.03 13.60 0.53
N GLY A 591 -42.78 14.05 0.35
CA GLY A 591 -41.94 14.58 1.43
C GLY A 591 -41.29 13.54 2.37
N SER A 592 -41.45 12.24 2.08
CA SER A 592 -40.68 11.19 2.74
C SER A 592 -39.40 10.93 1.95
N TRP A 593 -38.23 10.92 2.60
CA TRP A 593 -36.95 10.64 1.96
C TRP A 593 -36.72 9.14 1.67
N PHE A 594 -37.73 8.30 1.94
CA PHE A 594 -37.61 6.85 1.94
C PHE A 594 -38.45 6.19 0.82
N ASN A 595 -38.02 6.30 -0.43
CA ASN A 595 -38.46 5.36 -1.47
C ASN A 595 -37.53 5.30 -2.69
N LYS A 596 -36.95 4.11 -2.98
CA LYS A 596 -36.38 3.65 -4.27
C LYS A 596 -34.98 4.20 -4.68
N GLY A 597 -33.91 3.77 -4.01
CA GLY A 597 -32.55 3.97 -4.52
C GLY A 597 -32.26 3.17 -5.81
N ASP A 598 -31.60 3.82 -6.76
CA ASP A 598 -30.65 3.15 -7.67
C ASP A 598 -29.28 3.09 -6.95
N LEU A 599 -28.42 2.14 -7.33
CA LEU A 599 -27.06 1.98 -6.82
C LEU A 599 -26.05 2.38 -7.91
N VAL A 600 -25.28 3.43 -7.66
CA VAL A 600 -24.10 3.78 -8.46
C VAL A 600 -22.98 2.80 -8.11
N TRP A 601 -22.35 2.19 -9.11
CA TRP A 601 -21.39 1.09 -8.94
C TRP A 601 -20.15 1.30 -9.82
N MET A 602 -18.94 1.04 -9.31
CA MET A 602 -17.71 1.02 -10.11
C MET A 602 -17.24 -0.42 -10.38
N SER A 603 -16.91 -0.70 -11.64
CA SER A 603 -16.59 -2.03 -12.14
C SER A 603 -15.54 -2.01 -13.26
N GLU A 604 -14.64 -3.00 -13.26
CA GLU A 604 -13.66 -3.22 -14.32
C GLU A 604 -14.15 -4.13 -15.46
N ARG A 605 -15.43 -4.53 -15.48
CA ARG A 605 -15.98 -5.55 -16.41
C ARG A 605 -15.80 -5.26 -17.90
N SER A 606 -15.58 -4.00 -18.27
CA SER A 606 -15.31 -3.58 -19.66
C SER A 606 -13.86 -3.81 -20.11
N GLY A 607 -12.95 -4.13 -19.17
CA GLY A 607 -11.51 -3.94 -19.32
C GLY A 607 -10.99 -2.67 -18.64
N TRP A 608 -11.86 -1.72 -18.29
CA TRP A 608 -11.54 -0.45 -17.62
C TRP A 608 -12.51 -0.18 -16.46
N ASN A 609 -12.02 0.45 -15.39
CA ASN A 609 -12.83 0.79 -14.23
C ASN A 609 -13.79 1.93 -14.59
N HIS A 610 -15.09 1.63 -14.71
CA HIS A 610 -16.12 2.59 -15.10
C HIS A 610 -17.27 2.64 -14.10
N ILE A 611 -18.07 3.70 -14.20
CA ILE A 611 -19.29 3.92 -13.40
C ILE A 611 -20.48 3.32 -14.15
N TYR A 612 -21.31 2.59 -13.41
CA TYR A 612 -22.53 1.94 -13.84
C TYR A 612 -23.67 2.30 -12.88
N MET A 613 -24.91 2.15 -13.34
CA MET A 613 -26.12 2.29 -12.52
C MET A 613 -26.86 0.98 -12.44
N ILE A 614 -27.31 0.62 -11.24
CA ILE A 614 -28.01 -0.61 -10.93
C ILE A 614 -29.36 -0.28 -10.31
N ASN A 615 -30.46 -0.68 -10.95
CA ASN A 615 -31.78 -0.52 -10.33
C ASN A 615 -32.04 -1.69 -9.36
N ILE A 616 -32.14 -1.38 -8.07
CA ILE A 616 -32.24 -2.38 -7.00
C ILE A 616 -33.53 -3.23 -7.10
N ARG A 617 -34.61 -2.68 -7.68
CA ARG A 617 -35.92 -3.36 -7.78
C ARG A 617 -36.05 -4.28 -8.99
N THR A 618 -35.51 -3.88 -10.15
CA THR A 618 -35.57 -4.68 -11.39
C THR A 618 -34.31 -5.51 -11.65
N ALA A 619 -33.26 -5.35 -10.83
CA ALA A 619 -31.92 -5.91 -11.04
C ALA A 619 -31.26 -5.51 -12.39
N THR A 620 -31.78 -4.48 -13.08
CA THR A 620 -31.22 -4.02 -14.35
C THR A 620 -29.94 -3.20 -14.13
N PHE A 621 -28.98 -3.38 -15.02
CA PHE A 621 -27.63 -2.83 -14.94
C PHE A 621 -27.28 -2.11 -16.25
N ARG A 622 -26.71 -0.89 -16.19
CA ARG A 622 -26.31 -0.13 -17.39
C ARG A 622 -25.04 0.73 -17.15
N PRO A 623 -24.20 0.96 -18.17
CA PRO A 623 -23.08 1.89 -18.07
C PRO A 623 -23.54 3.34 -17.89
N ILE A 624 -22.71 4.12 -17.19
CA ILE A 624 -22.74 5.58 -17.20
C ILE A 624 -21.50 6.11 -17.93
N THR A 625 -20.31 5.56 -17.64
CA THR A 625 -19.06 5.91 -18.33
C THR A 625 -18.51 4.73 -19.14
N GLN A 626 -17.75 5.05 -20.20
CA GLN A 626 -17.13 4.09 -21.12
C GLN A 626 -15.95 4.72 -21.88
N GLY A 627 -14.97 3.91 -22.27
CA GLY A 627 -13.82 4.28 -23.12
C GLY A 627 -12.50 3.65 -22.64
N GLU A 628 -11.38 3.96 -23.29
CA GLU A 628 -10.08 3.34 -22.97
C GLU A 628 -9.34 3.99 -21.77
N TRP A 629 -10.09 4.49 -20.79
CA TRP A 629 -9.64 5.31 -19.66
C TRP A 629 -10.32 4.83 -18.37
N VAL A 630 -9.73 5.08 -17.18
CA VAL A 630 -10.28 4.56 -15.91
C VAL A 630 -10.78 5.67 -14.98
N VAL A 631 -11.93 5.45 -14.35
CA VAL A 631 -12.40 6.24 -13.21
C VAL A 631 -11.52 5.90 -12.01
N LYS A 632 -10.87 6.93 -11.45
CA LYS A 632 -10.02 6.84 -10.25
C LYS A 632 -10.85 6.93 -8.96
N LYS A 633 -11.90 7.77 -8.97
CA LYS A 633 -12.72 8.09 -7.79
C LYS A 633 -14.00 8.84 -8.20
N VAL A 634 -15.15 8.48 -7.64
CA VAL A 634 -16.31 9.40 -7.56
C VAL A 634 -16.01 10.46 -6.50
N GLU A 635 -16.08 11.73 -6.88
CA GLU A 635 -15.84 12.87 -5.99
C GLU A 635 -17.05 13.14 -5.10
N PHE A 636 -18.22 13.24 -5.73
CA PHE A 636 -19.54 13.26 -5.11
C PHE A 636 -20.62 13.03 -6.17
N ILE A 637 -21.83 12.79 -5.70
CA ILE A 637 -23.03 12.67 -6.54
C ILE A 637 -23.93 13.86 -6.23
N ASP A 638 -24.35 14.58 -7.28
CA ASP A 638 -25.32 15.66 -7.21
C ASP A 638 -26.69 15.11 -7.61
N GLU A 639 -27.41 14.59 -6.60
CA GLU A 639 -28.73 13.99 -6.77
C GLU A 639 -29.79 15.02 -7.22
N GLY A 640 -29.62 16.30 -6.87
CA GLY A 640 -30.52 17.38 -7.29
C GLY A 640 -30.42 17.73 -8.78
N ASN A 641 -29.24 17.55 -9.39
CA ASN A 641 -29.01 17.76 -10.82
C ASN A 641 -28.86 16.45 -11.63
N HIS A 642 -29.10 15.29 -11.01
CA HIS A 642 -28.86 13.95 -11.58
C HIS A 642 -27.47 13.80 -12.23
N GLN A 643 -26.42 14.26 -11.53
CA GLN A 643 -25.05 14.32 -12.04
C GLN A 643 -24.06 13.60 -11.11
N ILE A 644 -23.02 13.00 -11.71
CA ILE A 644 -21.91 12.37 -10.99
C ILE A 644 -20.64 13.14 -11.33
N TRP A 645 -19.93 13.62 -10.31
CA TRP A 645 -18.61 14.24 -10.44
C TRP A 645 -17.54 13.21 -10.08
N PHE A 646 -16.50 13.08 -10.90
CA PHE A 646 -15.49 12.04 -10.72
C PHE A 646 -14.11 12.45 -11.27
N THR A 647 -13.07 11.88 -10.67
CA THR A 647 -11.68 11.99 -11.12
C THR A 647 -11.34 10.75 -11.95
N ALA A 648 -10.65 10.92 -13.08
CA ALA A 648 -10.25 9.83 -13.98
C ALA A 648 -8.80 9.97 -14.48
N PHE A 649 -8.26 8.85 -14.96
CA PHE A 649 -6.93 8.66 -15.55
C PHE A 649 -7.03 8.16 -17.00
N GLY A 650 -6.09 8.57 -17.85
CA GLY A 650 -6.10 8.27 -19.29
C GLY A 650 -7.17 9.04 -20.10
N LEU A 651 -7.93 9.94 -19.45
CA LEU A 651 -9.10 10.60 -20.04
C LEU A 651 -8.76 11.61 -21.15
N VAL A 652 -7.52 12.11 -21.21
CA VAL A 652 -7.07 13.09 -22.21
C VAL A 652 -5.90 12.51 -23.03
N PRO A 653 -6.11 12.18 -24.32
CA PRO A 653 -5.06 11.62 -25.17
C PRO A 653 -3.82 12.50 -25.27
N GLY A 654 -2.64 11.87 -25.35
CA GLY A 654 -1.35 12.55 -25.47
C GLY A 654 -0.78 13.13 -24.18
N GLN A 655 -1.50 13.04 -23.06
CA GLN A 655 -0.98 13.36 -21.72
C GLN A 655 -0.46 12.10 -21.02
N ASP A 656 0.20 12.27 -19.87
CA ASP A 656 0.55 11.16 -18.99
C ASP A 656 -0.72 10.45 -18.47
N TYR A 657 -0.78 9.11 -18.57
CA TYR A 657 -1.98 8.35 -18.22
C TYR A 657 -2.42 8.58 -16.76
N TYR A 658 -1.48 8.76 -15.83
CA TYR A 658 -1.77 8.96 -14.41
C TYR A 658 -2.04 10.45 -14.04
N HIS A 659 -2.27 11.32 -15.04
CA HIS A 659 -2.80 12.66 -14.79
C HIS A 659 -4.28 12.59 -14.43
N ALA A 660 -4.59 13.02 -13.20
CA ALA A 660 -5.95 13.12 -12.69
C ALA A 660 -6.69 14.28 -13.36
N HIS A 661 -7.78 13.95 -14.06
CA HIS A 661 -8.71 14.92 -14.63
C HIS A 661 -10.07 14.83 -13.93
N LEU A 662 -10.59 15.98 -13.49
CA LEU A 662 -11.97 16.10 -13.05
C LEU A 662 -12.92 16.15 -14.25
N ALA A 663 -13.94 15.32 -14.20
CA ALA A 663 -15.06 15.30 -15.12
C ALA A 663 -16.42 15.19 -14.38
N ARG A 664 -17.50 15.44 -15.12
CA ARG A 664 -18.88 15.28 -14.66
C ARG A 664 -19.74 14.73 -15.78
N ILE A 665 -20.64 13.81 -15.46
CA ILE A 665 -21.59 13.19 -16.40
C ILE A 665 -23.00 13.16 -15.79
N ASN A 666 -24.02 13.09 -16.63
CA ASN A 666 -25.41 12.90 -16.21
C ASN A 666 -25.68 11.41 -15.90
N TYR A 667 -26.73 11.12 -15.12
CA TYR A 667 -27.14 9.74 -14.78
C TYR A 667 -27.53 8.87 -15.98
N ASP A 668 -27.83 9.43 -17.15
CA ASP A 668 -28.13 8.70 -18.38
C ASP A 668 -26.87 8.41 -19.23
N GLY A 669 -25.68 8.87 -18.81
CA GLY A 669 -24.43 8.78 -19.56
C GLY A 669 -24.21 9.95 -20.54
N THR A 670 -25.12 10.93 -20.60
CA THR A 670 -24.97 12.12 -21.44
C THR A 670 -24.24 13.27 -20.72
N GLY A 671 -23.99 14.37 -21.42
CA GLY A 671 -23.53 15.62 -20.79
C GLY A 671 -22.12 15.60 -20.21
N MET A 672 -21.31 14.60 -20.57
CA MET A 672 -19.92 14.44 -20.14
C MET A 672 -19.08 15.70 -20.42
N LYS A 673 -18.62 16.36 -19.36
CA LYS A 673 -17.73 17.54 -19.42
C LYS A 673 -16.45 17.25 -18.64
N ILE A 674 -15.31 17.49 -19.27
CA ILE A 674 -13.98 17.49 -18.65
C ILE A 674 -13.62 18.94 -18.31
N PHE A 675 -13.22 19.23 -17.08
CA PHE A 675 -12.96 20.61 -16.62
C PHE A 675 -11.48 21.00 -16.62
N THR A 676 -10.60 20.04 -16.91
CA THR A 676 -9.18 20.08 -16.55
C THR A 676 -8.27 19.45 -17.61
N ALA A 677 -8.72 19.44 -18.87
CA ALA A 677 -7.96 18.91 -20.01
C ALA A 677 -6.96 19.92 -20.61
N ASP A 678 -6.90 21.13 -20.07
CA ASP A 678 -6.21 22.32 -20.58
C ASP A 678 -4.67 22.21 -20.62
N VAL A 679 -4.08 21.44 -19.71
CA VAL A 679 -2.61 21.28 -19.57
C VAL A 679 -2.26 19.89 -19.07
N ASP A 680 -1.22 19.29 -19.66
CA ASP A 680 -0.50 18.10 -19.15
C ASP A 680 0.05 18.37 -17.74
N LYS A 681 -0.78 18.08 -16.73
CA LYS A 681 -0.53 18.16 -15.28
C LYS A 681 -1.49 17.21 -14.56
N THR A 682 -1.04 16.53 -13.51
CA THR A 682 -1.94 15.87 -12.57
C THR A 682 -2.55 16.90 -11.61
N ARG A 683 -3.77 16.65 -11.13
CA ARG A 683 -4.53 17.59 -10.30
C ARG A 683 -5.17 16.90 -9.08
N PHE A 684 -5.19 17.62 -7.97
CA PHE A 684 -5.88 17.21 -6.74
C PHE A 684 -6.96 18.23 -6.38
N PHE A 685 -8.04 17.76 -5.77
CA PHE A 685 -9.26 18.54 -5.55
C PHE A 685 -9.69 18.45 -4.08
N ASP A 686 -9.69 19.58 -3.36
CA ASP A 686 -10.31 19.69 -2.04
C ASP A 686 -11.60 20.52 -2.14
N TRP A 687 -12.73 19.87 -1.88
CA TRP A 687 -14.05 20.47 -2.02
C TRP A 687 -14.48 21.19 -0.74
N SER A 688 -15.08 22.37 -0.90
CA SER A 688 -15.76 23.08 0.19
C SER A 688 -16.77 22.16 0.85
N PRO A 689 -16.86 22.10 2.20
CA PRO A 689 -17.91 21.33 2.85
C PRO A 689 -19.31 21.67 2.34
N SER A 690 -20.18 20.67 2.22
CA SER A 690 -21.61 20.84 1.98
C SER A 690 -22.39 19.85 2.81
N LEU A 691 -23.58 20.25 3.25
CA LEU A 691 -24.54 19.38 3.94
C LEU A 691 -25.53 18.73 2.97
N ASN A 692 -25.70 19.32 1.78
CA ASN A 692 -26.78 19.00 0.83
C ASN A 692 -26.22 18.63 -0.55
N ALA A 693 -25.10 17.89 -0.59
CA ALA A 693 -24.37 17.42 -1.78
C ALA A 693 -23.80 18.48 -2.76
N SER A 694 -24.43 19.65 -2.93
CA SER A 694 -23.92 20.74 -3.76
C SER A 694 -22.71 21.41 -3.12
N ASN A 695 -21.50 21.00 -3.51
CA ASN A 695 -20.25 21.66 -3.11
C ASN A 695 -20.11 22.99 -3.87
N LYS A 696 -20.05 24.13 -3.17
CA LYS A 696 -20.06 25.46 -3.82
C LYS A 696 -18.73 25.82 -4.48
N TYR A 697 -17.62 25.37 -3.91
CA TYR A 697 -16.27 25.68 -4.39
C TYR A 697 -15.35 24.46 -4.31
N MET A 698 -14.28 24.52 -5.10
CA MET A 698 -13.22 23.52 -5.13
C MET A 698 -11.87 24.21 -5.16
N ILE A 699 -10.91 23.73 -4.37
CA ILE A 699 -9.51 24.11 -4.46
C ILE A 699 -8.81 23.05 -5.31
N GLU A 700 -8.31 23.46 -6.48
CA GLU A 700 -7.44 22.64 -7.32
C GLU A 700 -5.99 22.89 -6.95
N THR A 701 -5.22 21.81 -6.78
CA THR A 701 -3.75 21.83 -6.81
C THR A 701 -3.30 21.12 -8.08
N SER A 702 -2.82 21.87 -9.09
CA SER A 702 -2.27 21.31 -10.33
C SER A 702 -0.75 21.25 -10.25
N SER A 703 -0.12 20.17 -10.75
CA SER A 703 1.34 20.04 -10.79
C SER A 703 1.80 18.98 -11.78
N ARG A 704 3.11 18.86 -12.00
CA ARG A 704 3.72 17.72 -12.70
C ARG A 704 5.05 17.38 -12.04
N ALA A 705 5.56 16.16 -12.21
CA ALA A 705 6.88 15.76 -11.69
C ALA A 705 8.00 16.77 -11.96
N ASP A 706 7.97 17.45 -13.11
CA ASP A 706 8.94 18.48 -13.53
C ASP A 706 8.43 19.94 -13.44
N MET A 707 7.19 20.17 -12.95
CA MET A 707 6.57 21.51 -12.85
C MET A 707 5.99 21.79 -11.44
N PRO A 708 6.43 22.86 -10.75
CA PRO A 708 5.96 23.20 -9.41
C PRO A 708 4.45 23.40 -9.36
N PHE A 709 3.84 23.15 -8.19
CA PHE A 709 2.39 23.25 -8.08
C PHE A 709 1.86 24.69 -8.15
N GLU A 710 0.64 24.78 -8.66
CA GLU A 710 -0.18 25.98 -8.73
C GLU A 710 -1.55 25.66 -8.13
N MET A 711 -2.05 26.53 -7.25
CA MET A 711 -3.31 26.37 -6.55
C MET A 711 -4.31 27.44 -6.95
N VAL A 712 -5.51 27.01 -7.32
CA VAL A 712 -6.60 27.90 -7.74
C VAL A 712 -7.91 27.51 -7.07
N LEU A 713 -8.73 28.51 -6.78
CA LEU A 713 -10.12 28.34 -6.37
C LEU A 713 -11.00 28.28 -7.63
N ARG A 714 -11.87 27.28 -7.73
CA ARG A 714 -12.84 27.09 -8.81
C ARG A 714 -14.28 27.07 -8.29
N SER A 715 -15.24 27.40 -9.16
CA SER A 715 -16.67 27.12 -8.91
C SER A 715 -16.91 25.61 -8.91
N GLY A 716 -17.63 25.12 -7.90
CA GLY A 716 -18.05 23.72 -7.85
C GLY A 716 -19.18 23.37 -8.83
N GLN A 717 -19.79 24.35 -9.50
CA GLN A 717 -20.83 24.15 -10.51
C GLN A 717 -20.29 24.23 -11.95
N THR A 718 -19.47 25.23 -12.26
CA THR A 718 -18.98 25.46 -13.64
C THR A 718 -17.58 24.89 -13.90
N GLY A 719 -16.80 24.68 -12.83
CA GLY A 719 -15.38 24.32 -12.85
C GLY A 719 -14.44 25.46 -13.28
N GLU A 720 -14.96 26.67 -13.49
CA GLU A 720 -14.17 27.85 -13.88
C GLU A 720 -13.33 28.37 -12.72
N VAL A 721 -12.15 28.92 -13.03
CA VAL A 721 -11.28 29.57 -12.04
C VAL A 721 -11.92 30.88 -11.56
N ILE A 722 -12.03 31.00 -10.24
CA ILE A 722 -12.52 32.19 -9.53
C ILE A 722 -11.35 33.07 -9.11
N LEU A 723 -10.27 32.46 -8.60
CA LEU A 723 -9.16 33.16 -7.96
C LEU A 723 -7.89 32.31 -7.90
N GLU A 724 -6.71 32.91 -8.06
CA GLU A 724 -5.43 32.28 -7.75
C GLU A 724 -5.17 32.30 -6.24
N LEU A 725 -4.63 31.20 -5.69
CA LEU A 725 -4.39 31.05 -4.25
C LEU A 725 -2.90 31.07 -3.91
N GLU A 726 -2.13 30.12 -4.44
CA GLU A 726 -0.69 29.98 -4.18
C GLU A 726 0.05 29.35 -5.37
N LYS A 727 1.36 29.60 -5.46
CA LYS A 727 2.26 28.96 -6.42
C LYS A 727 3.58 28.66 -5.71
N ARG A 728 4.06 27.41 -5.79
CA ARG A 728 5.28 26.95 -5.12
C ARG A 728 6.50 27.69 -5.66
N ASN A 729 7.25 28.37 -4.78
CA ASN A 729 8.52 28.98 -5.17
C ASN A 729 9.61 27.90 -5.25
N LEU A 730 10.48 28.00 -6.27
CA LEU A 730 11.63 27.11 -6.47
C LEU A 730 12.99 27.80 -6.31
N GLU A 731 13.05 29.08 -5.94
CA GLU A 731 14.32 29.80 -5.74
C GLU A 731 15.21 29.16 -4.67
N CYS A 732 14.64 28.77 -3.53
CA CYS A 732 15.38 28.07 -2.46
C CYS A 732 15.99 26.75 -2.99
N TYR A 733 15.19 25.94 -3.68
CA TYR A 733 15.64 24.69 -4.29
C TYR A 733 16.74 24.92 -5.35
N LYS A 734 16.54 25.86 -6.27
CA LYS A 734 17.53 26.23 -7.31
C LYS A 734 18.85 26.70 -6.68
N SER A 735 18.80 27.44 -5.57
CA SER A 735 20.01 27.91 -4.86
C SER A 735 20.88 26.77 -4.29
N LEU A 736 20.29 25.60 -4.08
CA LEU A 736 21.00 24.37 -3.65
C LEU A 736 21.55 23.55 -4.82
N GLY A 737 21.29 23.93 -6.07
CA GLY A 737 21.57 23.08 -7.24
C GLY A 737 20.52 21.99 -7.46
N TRP A 738 19.28 22.17 -6.99
CA TRP A 738 18.18 21.27 -7.34
C TRP A 738 17.74 21.46 -8.80
N SER A 739 17.44 20.33 -9.43
CA SER A 739 17.00 20.17 -10.83
C SER A 739 15.72 19.34 -10.84
N ALA A 740 14.83 19.52 -11.83
CA ALA A 740 13.65 18.65 -11.95
C ALA A 740 14.05 17.18 -12.19
N PRO A 741 13.31 16.20 -11.63
CA PRO A 741 13.35 14.81 -12.12
C PRO A 741 13.04 14.77 -13.62
N GLU A 742 13.75 13.94 -14.38
CA GLU A 742 13.49 13.77 -15.81
C GLU A 742 12.43 12.69 -16.00
N ARG A 743 11.21 13.08 -16.43
CA ARG A 743 10.17 12.13 -16.83
C ARG A 743 10.64 11.38 -18.08
N PHE A 744 10.43 10.05 -18.11
CA PHE A 744 10.66 9.25 -19.30
C PHE A 744 9.59 8.16 -19.46
N VAL A 745 9.21 7.91 -20.70
CA VAL A 745 8.20 6.93 -21.09
C VAL A 745 8.77 6.05 -22.19
N ALA A 746 8.55 4.75 -22.08
CA ALA A 746 8.97 3.75 -23.05
C ALA A 746 7.89 2.67 -23.16
N LYS A 747 7.96 1.86 -24.22
CA LYS A 747 7.08 0.69 -24.36
C LYS A 747 7.56 -0.45 -23.45
N GLY A 748 6.61 -1.16 -22.84
CA GLY A 748 6.87 -2.36 -22.05
C GLY A 748 7.24 -3.56 -22.90
N ARG A 749 7.22 -4.76 -22.29
CA ARG A 749 7.59 -6.04 -22.92
C ARG A 749 6.75 -6.39 -24.16
N ASP A 750 5.56 -5.79 -24.29
CA ASP A 750 4.62 -5.99 -25.39
C ASP A 750 4.87 -5.09 -26.62
N GLY A 751 5.80 -4.12 -26.51
CA GLY A 751 6.08 -3.12 -27.54
C GLY A 751 4.97 -2.10 -27.77
N LYS A 752 3.92 -2.06 -26.94
CA LYS A 752 2.68 -1.27 -27.17
C LYS A 752 2.26 -0.43 -25.97
N THR A 753 2.32 -1.01 -24.77
CA THR A 753 1.89 -0.37 -23.52
C THR A 753 2.92 0.65 -23.07
N ASP A 754 2.48 1.88 -22.80
CA ASP A 754 3.35 2.92 -22.21
C ASP A 754 3.60 2.66 -20.73
N ILE A 755 4.89 2.59 -20.40
CA ILE A 755 5.48 2.40 -19.07
C ILE A 755 6.12 3.72 -18.66
N TYR A 756 5.67 4.27 -17.54
CA TYR A 756 6.08 5.57 -17.05
C TYR A 756 7.16 5.44 -15.97
N GLY A 757 8.04 6.43 -15.91
CA GLY A 757 9.06 6.52 -14.87
C GLY A 757 9.77 7.86 -14.82
N GLN A 758 10.67 7.98 -13.85
CA GLN A 758 11.53 9.14 -13.64
C GLN A 758 13.01 8.75 -13.59
N ILE A 759 13.87 9.70 -13.93
CA ILE A 759 15.33 9.63 -13.78
C ILE A 759 15.81 10.83 -12.95
N VAL A 760 16.38 10.55 -11.78
CA VAL A 760 17.00 11.53 -10.89
C VAL A 760 18.51 11.54 -11.10
N LYS A 761 19.07 12.73 -11.30
CA LYS A 761 20.49 13.00 -11.58
C LYS A 761 21.13 13.78 -10.40
N PRO A 762 22.44 13.63 -10.17
CA PRO A 762 23.18 14.43 -9.18
C PRO A 762 23.05 15.95 -9.45
N SER A 763 23.14 16.78 -8.40
CA SER A 763 23.18 18.25 -8.52
C SER A 763 24.33 18.74 -9.39
N LYS A 764 25.44 17.99 -9.43
CA LYS A 764 26.65 18.24 -10.23
C LYS A 764 26.82 17.17 -11.32
N PHE A 765 25.73 16.84 -12.01
CA PHE A 765 25.72 15.89 -13.11
C PHE A 765 26.65 16.33 -14.26
N ASP A 766 27.36 15.36 -14.84
CA ASP A 766 28.30 15.52 -15.95
C ASP A 766 28.02 14.41 -16.98
N PRO A 767 27.47 14.73 -18.17
CA PRO A 767 27.08 13.74 -19.16
C PRO A 767 28.25 13.02 -19.83
N SER A 768 29.50 13.41 -19.58
CA SER A 768 30.69 12.69 -20.07
C SER A 768 31.08 11.49 -19.20
N LYS A 769 30.52 11.38 -17.99
CA LYS A 769 30.78 10.27 -17.06
C LYS A 769 29.75 9.15 -17.21
N LYS A 770 30.17 7.92 -16.89
CA LYS A 770 29.26 6.81 -16.58
C LYS A 770 28.99 6.71 -15.08
N TYR A 771 27.74 6.40 -14.74
CA TYR A 771 27.24 6.32 -13.38
C TYR A 771 26.50 4.98 -13.16
N PRO A 772 26.75 4.25 -12.06
CA PRO A 772 25.91 3.13 -11.66
C PRO A 772 24.45 3.56 -11.47
N VAL A 773 23.52 2.65 -11.74
CA VAL A 773 22.08 2.95 -11.75
C VAL A 773 21.40 2.18 -10.61
N LEU A 774 20.56 2.87 -9.84
CA LEU A 774 19.71 2.27 -8.80
C LEU A 774 18.24 2.39 -9.20
N GLU A 775 17.52 1.28 -9.21
CA GLU A 775 16.05 1.30 -9.25
C GLU A 775 15.48 1.33 -7.84
N GLN A 776 14.67 2.35 -7.53
CA GLN A 776 13.77 2.32 -6.37
C GLN A 776 12.50 1.58 -6.78
N ILE A 777 12.37 0.32 -6.38
CA ILE A 777 11.22 -0.53 -6.69
C ILE A 777 10.22 -0.55 -5.53
N TYR A 778 8.93 -0.51 -5.86
CA TYR A 778 7.86 -0.87 -4.95
C TYR A 778 7.03 -2.04 -5.50
N ALA A 779 6.53 -1.90 -6.73
CA ALA A 779 5.84 -2.93 -7.51
C ALA A 779 4.64 -3.64 -6.84
N GLY A 780 4.19 -3.19 -5.67
CA GLY A 780 3.02 -3.73 -4.99
C GLY A 780 1.74 -3.47 -5.80
N PRO A 781 0.98 -4.52 -6.20
CA PRO A 781 -0.12 -4.40 -7.14
C PRO A 781 -1.35 -3.63 -6.62
N ASN A 782 -1.35 -3.17 -5.36
CA ASN A 782 -2.42 -2.31 -4.86
C ASN A 782 -2.36 -0.85 -5.39
N ASP A 783 -1.22 -0.35 -5.87
CA ASP A 783 -1.14 1.02 -6.40
C ASP A 783 -0.09 1.16 -7.52
N TYR A 784 0.17 2.40 -7.96
CA TYR A 784 1.37 2.79 -8.72
C TYR A 784 2.32 3.58 -7.80
N SER A 785 3.60 3.68 -8.16
CA SER A 785 4.67 4.18 -7.26
C SER A 785 5.44 5.39 -7.81
N VAL A 786 5.40 5.62 -9.11
CA VAL A 786 6.03 6.76 -9.79
C VAL A 786 5.28 8.05 -9.42
N PRO A 787 5.98 9.14 -9.06
CA PRO A 787 5.35 10.43 -8.87
C PRO A 787 4.99 11.05 -10.23
N HIS A 788 3.72 11.41 -10.41
CA HIS A 788 3.26 12.22 -11.55
C HIS A 788 2.99 13.67 -11.13
N ALA A 789 2.79 13.89 -9.82
CA ALA A 789 2.78 15.21 -9.18
C ALA A 789 4.20 15.72 -8.92
N PHE A 790 4.33 17.02 -8.64
CA PHE A 790 5.62 17.61 -8.27
C PHE A 790 6.15 17.07 -6.94
N GLU A 791 7.40 16.64 -6.93
CA GLU A 791 8.14 16.33 -5.70
C GLU A 791 9.62 16.74 -5.78
N THR A 792 10.24 16.83 -4.62
CA THR A 792 11.66 17.17 -4.43
C THR A 792 12.59 15.96 -4.60
N SER A 793 12.06 14.75 -4.43
CA SER A 793 12.76 13.45 -4.48
C SER A 793 13.95 13.33 -3.52
N PRO A 794 13.79 13.64 -2.21
CA PRO A 794 14.90 13.78 -1.26
C PRO A 794 15.70 12.47 -1.12
N ARG A 795 15.02 11.32 -1.01
CA ARG A 795 15.62 10.01 -0.79
C ARG A 795 16.40 9.54 -2.01
N MET A 796 15.80 9.62 -3.21
CA MET A 796 16.52 9.35 -4.47
C MET A 796 17.75 10.26 -4.60
N ARG A 797 17.67 11.54 -4.21
CA ARG A 797 18.82 12.45 -4.23
C ARG A 797 19.91 12.12 -3.22
N LEU A 798 19.61 11.51 -2.07
CA LEU A 798 20.65 11.04 -1.14
C LEU A 798 21.54 9.93 -1.72
N PHE A 799 21.09 9.24 -2.78
CA PHE A 799 21.95 8.38 -3.60
C PHE A 799 22.52 9.13 -4.81
N ALA A 800 21.75 10.01 -5.46
CA ALA A 800 22.25 10.77 -6.61
C ALA A 800 23.47 11.64 -6.26
N GLU A 801 23.46 12.33 -5.11
CA GLU A 801 24.62 13.10 -4.63
C GLU A 801 25.84 12.24 -4.22
N LEU A 802 25.69 10.91 -4.13
CA LEU A 802 26.81 9.97 -3.98
C LEU A 802 27.36 9.47 -5.33
N GLY A 803 26.80 9.90 -6.46
CA GLY A 803 27.25 9.51 -7.79
C GLY A 803 26.48 8.34 -8.40
N PHE A 804 25.24 8.10 -7.99
CA PHE A 804 24.31 7.19 -8.68
C PHE A 804 23.40 7.97 -9.64
N ILE A 805 22.87 7.29 -10.65
CA ILE A 805 21.59 7.64 -11.26
C ILE A 805 20.52 6.85 -10.53
N VAL A 806 19.41 7.49 -10.17
CA VAL A 806 18.29 6.79 -9.53
C VAL A 806 17.07 6.84 -10.44
N VAL A 807 16.42 5.70 -10.65
CA VAL A 807 15.19 5.59 -11.43
C VAL A 807 14.05 5.08 -10.56
N LYS A 808 12.83 5.43 -10.97
CA LYS A 808 11.59 4.84 -10.44
C LYS A 808 10.64 4.61 -11.60
N ILE A 809 10.05 3.41 -11.67
CA ILE A 809 9.31 2.90 -12.84
C ILE A 809 8.08 2.14 -12.35
N ASP A 810 6.97 2.18 -13.09
CA ASP A 810 5.81 1.31 -12.86
C ASP A 810 5.56 0.39 -14.08
N GLY A 811 6.07 -0.83 -13.98
CA GLY A 811 5.81 -1.92 -14.93
C GLY A 811 4.38 -2.47 -14.83
N MET A 812 4.04 -3.41 -15.71
CA MET A 812 2.73 -4.09 -15.66
C MET A 812 2.58 -4.90 -14.37
N GLY A 813 1.33 -5.12 -13.96
CA GLY A 813 0.97 -5.63 -12.64
C GLY A 813 0.75 -4.55 -11.57
N THR A 814 1.22 -3.32 -11.79
CA THR A 814 0.86 -2.16 -10.92
C THR A 814 -0.55 -1.65 -11.22
N ASN A 815 -1.16 -0.91 -10.29
CA ASN A 815 -2.58 -0.58 -10.34
C ASN A 815 -2.90 0.68 -11.18
N TRP A 816 -4.19 1.04 -11.22
CA TRP A 816 -4.75 2.27 -11.82
C TRP A 816 -4.52 2.47 -13.32
N ARG A 817 -4.10 1.41 -14.01
CA ARG A 817 -4.30 1.19 -15.44
C ARG A 817 -5.52 0.29 -15.68
N ASN A 818 -5.73 -0.07 -16.94
CA ASN A 818 -6.76 -1.02 -17.37
C ASN A 818 -6.55 -2.42 -16.75
N LYS A 819 -7.58 -3.27 -16.87
CA LYS A 819 -7.64 -4.58 -16.21
C LYS A 819 -6.57 -5.54 -16.70
N ALA A 820 -6.28 -5.54 -18.00
CA ALA A 820 -5.24 -6.39 -18.61
C ALA A 820 -3.83 -6.05 -18.13
N PHE A 821 -3.52 -4.76 -17.96
CA PHE A 821 -2.25 -4.29 -17.37
C PHE A 821 -2.10 -4.77 -15.92
N HIS A 822 -3.17 -4.74 -15.14
CA HIS A 822 -3.18 -5.17 -13.73
C HIS A 822 -3.11 -6.70 -13.59
N ASP A 823 -3.76 -7.44 -14.49
CA ASP A 823 -3.86 -8.91 -14.45
C ASP A 823 -2.54 -9.67 -14.68
N VAL A 824 -1.48 -9.01 -15.18
CA VAL A 824 -0.12 -9.58 -15.32
C VAL A 824 0.43 -10.15 -14.01
N ILE A 825 -0.03 -9.64 -12.86
CA ILE A 825 0.42 -10.07 -11.52
C ILE A 825 -0.40 -11.24 -10.94
N TYR A 826 -1.56 -11.56 -11.51
CA TYR A 826 -2.47 -12.55 -10.90
C TYR A 826 -1.88 -13.96 -10.97
N LYS A 827 -1.71 -14.59 -9.80
CA LYS A 827 -0.97 -15.86 -9.63
C LYS A 827 0.46 -15.83 -10.18
N ASN A 828 1.03 -14.63 -10.34
CA ASN A 828 2.32 -14.39 -10.99
C ASN A 828 3.10 -13.25 -10.29
N LEU A 829 2.98 -13.17 -8.96
CA LEU A 829 3.51 -12.05 -8.17
C LEU A 829 5.03 -11.86 -8.33
N GLN A 830 5.78 -12.94 -8.59
CA GLN A 830 7.22 -12.90 -8.90
C GLN A 830 7.62 -11.96 -10.04
N ASP A 831 6.69 -11.65 -10.97
CA ASP A 831 6.95 -10.86 -12.16
C ASP A 831 7.28 -9.40 -11.87
N PHE A 832 6.55 -8.76 -10.93
CA PHE A 832 6.71 -7.36 -10.50
C PHE A 832 6.87 -6.29 -11.62
N GLY A 833 6.55 -6.62 -12.88
CA GLY A 833 6.81 -5.76 -14.03
C GLY A 833 8.26 -5.79 -14.54
N PHE A 834 9.11 -6.74 -14.12
CA PHE A 834 10.55 -6.73 -14.41
C PHE A 834 10.90 -6.66 -15.89
N LEU A 835 10.23 -7.44 -16.76
CA LEU A 835 10.50 -7.37 -18.19
C LEU A 835 10.18 -5.99 -18.78
N ASP A 836 9.22 -5.26 -18.20
CA ASP A 836 8.89 -3.88 -18.59
C ASP A 836 9.92 -2.88 -18.05
N ARG A 837 10.37 -3.06 -16.80
CA ARG A 837 11.43 -2.25 -16.15
C ARG A 837 12.74 -2.37 -16.90
N ILE A 838 13.13 -3.59 -17.26
CA ILE A 838 14.34 -3.90 -18.04
C ILE A 838 14.24 -3.33 -19.46
N ALA A 839 13.08 -3.43 -20.12
CA ALA A 839 12.84 -2.81 -21.43
C ALA A 839 12.93 -1.28 -21.37
N TRP A 840 12.27 -0.66 -20.39
CA TRP A 840 12.30 0.79 -20.14
C TRP A 840 13.71 1.28 -19.86
N LEU A 841 14.50 0.57 -19.03
CA LEU A 841 15.88 0.91 -18.70
C LEU A 841 16.81 0.83 -19.91
N LYS A 842 16.72 -0.25 -20.69
CA LYS A 842 17.46 -0.38 -21.96
C LYS A 842 17.09 0.75 -22.92
N LYS A 843 15.80 1.08 -23.04
CA LYS A 843 15.32 2.18 -23.87
C LYS A 843 15.73 3.56 -23.36
N ALA A 844 15.89 3.72 -22.05
CA ALA A 844 16.38 4.95 -21.44
C ALA A 844 17.86 5.18 -21.76
N ALA A 845 18.68 4.12 -21.69
CA ALA A 845 20.12 4.17 -21.91
C ALA A 845 20.53 4.45 -23.37
N GLU A 846 19.70 4.10 -24.37
CA GLU A 846 19.96 4.40 -25.79
C GLU A 846 20.33 5.88 -26.04
N THR A 847 19.65 6.81 -25.38
CA THR A 847 19.90 8.25 -25.47
C THR A 847 20.65 8.81 -24.26
N ARG A 848 21.04 7.94 -23.31
CA ARG A 848 21.66 8.28 -22.03
C ARG A 848 22.87 7.35 -21.77
N PRO A 849 23.94 7.44 -22.57
CA PRO A 849 25.12 6.56 -22.47
C PRO A 849 25.89 6.69 -21.14
N TRP A 850 25.53 7.68 -20.32
CA TRP A 850 25.97 7.88 -18.95
C TRP A 850 25.29 6.94 -17.92
N MET A 851 24.21 6.24 -18.28
CA MET A 851 23.59 5.18 -17.47
C MET A 851 24.36 3.87 -17.63
N ASP A 852 25.07 3.42 -16.59
CA ASP A 852 25.87 2.19 -16.63
C ASP A 852 25.04 0.97 -16.20
N LEU A 853 24.29 0.39 -17.15
CA LEU A 853 23.39 -0.74 -16.88
C LEU A 853 24.11 -2.05 -16.50
N GLU A 854 25.42 -2.16 -16.72
CA GLU A 854 26.24 -3.24 -16.15
C GLU A 854 26.34 -3.17 -14.62
N LYS A 855 25.94 -2.04 -14.03
CA LYS A 855 25.98 -1.73 -12.59
C LYS A 855 24.60 -1.35 -12.07
N MET A 856 23.60 -2.15 -12.43
CA MET A 856 22.24 -2.06 -11.88
C MET A 856 22.19 -2.56 -10.43
N GLY A 857 21.78 -1.66 -9.53
CA GLY A 857 21.26 -2.01 -8.21
C GLY A 857 19.76 -1.80 -8.11
N VAL A 858 19.13 -2.40 -7.09
CA VAL A 858 17.70 -2.27 -6.82
C VAL A 858 17.43 -2.22 -5.33
N TYR A 859 16.51 -1.36 -4.89
CA TYR A 859 16.09 -1.31 -3.49
C TYR A 859 14.61 -0.98 -3.32
N GLY A 860 14.05 -1.45 -2.21
CA GLY A 860 12.67 -1.12 -1.82
C GLY A 860 12.35 -1.60 -0.41
N ALA A 861 11.22 -1.11 0.12
CA ALA A 861 10.67 -1.53 1.40
C ALA A 861 9.29 -2.20 1.22
N SER A 862 8.89 -3.10 2.12
CA SER A 862 7.59 -3.79 2.07
C SER A 862 7.47 -4.68 0.81
N ALA A 863 6.47 -4.48 -0.06
CA ALA A 863 6.41 -5.09 -1.40
C ALA A 863 7.66 -4.75 -2.25
N GLY A 864 8.24 -3.56 -2.05
CA GLY A 864 9.54 -3.17 -2.60
C GLY A 864 10.70 -4.01 -2.08
N GLY A 865 10.61 -4.50 -0.83
CA GLY A 865 11.60 -5.41 -0.25
C GLY A 865 11.49 -6.83 -0.80
N GLN A 866 10.25 -7.33 -0.96
CA GLN A 866 10.01 -8.61 -1.66
C GLN A 866 10.59 -8.58 -3.08
N SER A 867 10.23 -7.54 -3.85
CA SER A 867 10.64 -7.39 -5.25
C SER A 867 12.15 -7.06 -5.40
N ALA A 868 12.75 -6.23 -4.55
CA ALA A 868 14.20 -5.96 -4.60
C ALA A 868 15.06 -7.22 -4.38
N MET A 869 14.58 -8.21 -3.62
CA MET A 869 15.22 -9.52 -3.56
C MET A 869 14.83 -10.41 -4.75
N ALA A 870 13.55 -10.43 -5.17
CA ALA A 870 13.10 -11.24 -6.30
C ALA A 870 13.87 -10.89 -7.60
N ALA A 871 14.23 -9.62 -7.79
CA ALA A 871 15.11 -9.16 -8.87
C ALA A 871 16.44 -9.95 -8.96
N LEU A 872 17.03 -10.35 -7.82
CA LEU A 872 18.26 -11.15 -7.76
C LEU A 872 18.02 -12.68 -7.84
N LEU A 873 16.76 -13.13 -7.73
CA LEU A 873 16.37 -14.55 -7.86
C LEU A 873 15.88 -14.91 -9.27
N HIS A 874 15.29 -13.94 -9.97
CA HIS A 874 14.61 -14.13 -11.26
C HIS A 874 15.25 -13.32 -12.40
N HIS A 875 16.01 -12.25 -12.10
CA HIS A 875 16.71 -11.41 -13.09
C HIS A 875 18.20 -11.09 -12.76
N PRO A 876 19.00 -12.06 -12.26
CA PRO A 876 20.41 -11.82 -11.91
C PRO A 876 21.30 -11.48 -13.12
N GLU A 877 20.88 -11.83 -14.34
CA GLU A 877 21.54 -11.41 -15.58
C GLU A 877 21.54 -9.88 -15.74
N PHE A 878 20.60 -9.18 -15.10
CA PHE A 878 20.47 -7.73 -15.13
C PHE A 878 20.78 -7.06 -13.79
N TYR A 879 20.13 -7.43 -12.70
CA TYR A 879 20.32 -6.80 -11.38
C TYR A 879 21.49 -7.44 -10.62
N LYS A 880 22.40 -6.61 -10.08
CA LYS A 880 23.67 -7.09 -9.47
C LYS A 880 23.72 -6.93 -7.96
N VAL A 881 23.06 -5.91 -7.42
CA VAL A 881 23.08 -5.58 -5.97
C VAL A 881 21.67 -5.21 -5.52
N GLY A 882 21.17 -5.87 -4.46
CA GLY A 882 19.81 -5.70 -3.95
C GLY A 882 19.80 -5.31 -2.47
N VAL A 883 18.96 -4.34 -2.10
CA VAL A 883 18.67 -4.03 -0.69
C VAL A 883 17.17 -4.15 -0.43
N ALA A 884 16.79 -5.15 0.37
CA ALA A 884 15.42 -5.47 0.69
C ALA A 884 15.13 -5.16 2.17
N ASP A 885 14.13 -4.30 2.40
CA ASP A 885 13.72 -3.84 3.73
C ASP A 885 12.29 -4.31 4.04
N SER A 886 12.08 -4.89 5.23
CA SER A 886 10.74 -5.23 5.73
C SER A 886 9.91 -6.08 4.75
N GLY A 887 10.59 -6.99 4.02
CA GLY A 887 10.04 -7.71 2.88
C GLY A 887 9.15 -8.89 3.28
N CYS A 888 8.02 -9.05 2.58
CA CYS A 888 7.27 -10.30 2.62
C CYS A 888 7.91 -11.30 1.66
N HIS A 889 8.71 -12.23 2.18
CA HIS A 889 9.47 -13.18 1.38
C HIS A 889 8.74 -14.51 1.16
N ASP A 890 7.63 -14.74 1.85
CA ASP A 890 6.65 -15.78 1.55
C ASP A 890 5.24 -15.29 1.85
N GLN A 891 4.37 -15.26 0.84
CA GLN A 891 3.03 -14.70 0.98
C GLN A 891 2.11 -15.53 1.90
N ARG A 892 2.46 -16.78 2.21
CA ARG A 892 1.75 -17.60 3.22
C ARG A 892 2.02 -17.13 4.65
N MET A 893 2.98 -16.22 4.85
CA MET A 893 3.27 -15.57 6.13
C MET A 893 2.65 -14.17 6.26
N ASP A 894 2.10 -13.61 5.19
CA ASP A 894 1.57 -12.24 5.19
C ASP A 894 0.13 -12.14 5.70
N LYS A 895 -0.36 -10.91 5.85
CA LYS A 895 -1.77 -10.57 6.02
C LYS A 895 -2.66 -11.14 4.90
N LEU A 896 -3.57 -12.04 5.28
CA LEU A 896 -4.47 -12.82 4.42
C LEU A 896 -5.04 -12.07 3.21
N TRP A 897 -5.65 -10.90 3.43
CA TRP A 897 -6.34 -10.11 2.39
C TRP A 897 -5.44 -9.69 1.23
N TRP A 898 -4.13 -9.54 1.45
CA TRP A 898 -3.19 -9.11 0.42
C TRP A 898 -2.84 -10.30 -0.48
N GLY A 899 -2.37 -11.40 0.13
CA GLY A 899 -2.07 -12.64 -0.61
C GLY A 899 -3.29 -13.17 -1.39
N GLU A 900 -4.45 -13.30 -0.73
CA GLU A 900 -5.64 -13.88 -1.37
C GLU A 900 -6.30 -12.99 -2.44
N GLN A 901 -5.93 -11.69 -2.56
CA GLN A 901 -6.40 -10.84 -3.66
C GLN A 901 -5.64 -11.10 -4.97
N TRP A 902 -4.31 -11.23 -4.94
CA TRP A 902 -3.51 -11.36 -6.17
C TRP A 902 -2.99 -12.78 -6.45
N LEU A 903 -2.91 -13.66 -5.45
CA LEU A 903 -2.63 -15.09 -5.63
C LEU A 903 -3.90 -15.96 -5.49
N GLY A 904 -5.00 -15.39 -5.00
CA GLY A 904 -6.31 -16.05 -4.92
C GLY A 904 -6.46 -16.99 -3.72
N TRP A 905 -7.60 -17.70 -3.67
CA TRP A 905 -7.89 -18.73 -2.66
C TRP A 905 -8.56 -19.94 -3.34
N PRO A 906 -8.32 -21.20 -2.88
CA PRO A 906 -7.36 -21.61 -1.85
C PRO A 906 -5.90 -21.36 -2.25
N VAL A 907 -4.99 -21.45 -1.26
CA VAL A 907 -3.55 -21.37 -1.45
C VAL A 907 -3.08 -22.51 -2.37
N ASP A 908 -2.34 -22.17 -3.43
CA ASP A 908 -1.84 -23.13 -4.43
C ASP A 908 -0.37 -22.88 -4.79
N GLN A 909 0.11 -23.56 -5.85
CA GLN A 909 1.49 -23.50 -6.34
C GLN A 909 1.99 -22.05 -6.58
N SER A 910 1.12 -21.11 -6.96
CA SER A 910 1.53 -19.72 -7.23
C SER A 910 2.11 -18.99 -6.01
N TYR A 911 1.75 -19.43 -4.79
CA TYR A 911 2.37 -18.95 -3.55
C TYR A 911 3.81 -19.47 -3.36
N LEU A 912 4.12 -20.67 -3.86
CA LEU A 912 5.46 -21.24 -3.83
C LEU A 912 6.34 -20.62 -4.92
N ASP A 913 5.79 -20.45 -6.12
CA ASP A 913 6.47 -19.82 -7.24
C ASP A 913 6.88 -18.37 -6.89
N ALA A 914 5.99 -17.62 -6.25
CA ALA A 914 6.25 -16.25 -5.78
C ALA A 914 6.97 -16.13 -4.41
N SER A 915 7.42 -17.25 -3.84
CA SER A 915 8.14 -17.25 -2.55
C SER A 915 9.65 -17.11 -2.74
N ASN A 916 10.23 -16.03 -2.20
CA ASN A 916 11.68 -15.87 -2.13
C ASN A 916 12.31 -16.90 -1.19
N VAL A 917 11.57 -17.48 -0.24
CA VAL A 917 12.03 -18.59 0.62
C VAL A 917 12.24 -19.86 -0.21
N VAL A 918 11.26 -20.23 -1.03
CA VAL A 918 11.35 -21.40 -1.93
C VAL A 918 12.45 -21.19 -2.98
N ASN A 919 12.52 -19.99 -3.55
CA ASN A 919 13.46 -19.62 -4.61
C ASN A 919 14.86 -19.21 -4.10
N ALA A 920 15.15 -19.24 -2.79
CA ALA A 920 16.41 -18.73 -2.20
C ALA A 920 17.68 -19.31 -2.84
N HIS A 921 17.63 -20.57 -3.28
CA HIS A 921 18.71 -21.27 -3.99
C HIS A 921 19.11 -20.60 -5.33
N LYS A 922 18.25 -19.76 -5.91
CA LYS A 922 18.49 -19.01 -7.15
C LYS A 922 19.28 -17.71 -6.93
N LEU A 923 19.59 -17.32 -5.68
CA LEU A 923 20.26 -16.05 -5.43
C LEU A 923 21.64 -15.96 -6.10
N GLU A 924 21.81 -14.90 -6.90
CA GLU A 924 23.11 -14.41 -7.36
C GLU A 924 23.27 -12.92 -6.99
N GLY A 925 24.41 -12.31 -7.36
CA GLY A 925 24.71 -10.91 -7.04
C GLY A 925 25.06 -10.69 -5.57
N LYS A 926 24.65 -9.55 -4.99
CA LYS A 926 24.88 -9.18 -3.59
C LYS A 926 23.61 -8.67 -2.92
N LEU A 927 23.18 -9.35 -1.85
CA LEU A 927 21.96 -9.04 -1.10
C LEU A 927 22.26 -8.45 0.29
N LEU A 928 21.54 -7.39 0.66
CA LEU A 928 21.41 -6.90 2.04
C LEU A 928 19.93 -6.95 2.46
N LEU A 929 19.65 -7.73 3.50
CA LEU A 929 18.34 -7.80 4.17
C LEU A 929 18.32 -6.83 5.36
N LEU A 930 17.25 -6.04 5.50
CA LEU A 930 17.04 -5.10 6.60
C LEU A 930 15.72 -5.40 7.31
N VAL A 931 15.79 -5.65 8.62
CA VAL A 931 14.70 -6.25 9.40
C VAL A 931 14.42 -5.45 10.67
N PRO A 932 13.31 -4.71 10.73
CA PRO A 932 12.77 -4.18 11.97
C PRO A 932 12.26 -5.30 12.89
N GLU A 933 12.59 -5.23 14.18
CA GLU A 933 12.23 -6.25 15.17
C GLU A 933 10.72 -6.31 15.48
N LEU A 934 10.03 -5.16 15.43
CA LEU A 934 8.65 -4.98 15.87
C LEU A 934 7.75 -4.55 14.70
N ASP A 935 7.91 -5.21 13.56
CA ASP A 935 7.11 -4.98 12.37
C ASP A 935 5.69 -5.56 12.50
N GLY A 936 4.75 -4.71 12.93
CA GLY A 936 3.33 -5.05 13.02
C GLY A 936 2.57 -5.10 11.68
N ASN A 937 3.24 -5.03 10.53
CA ASN A 937 2.60 -5.10 9.21
C ASN A 937 3.07 -6.33 8.40
N VAL A 938 4.37 -6.61 8.39
CA VAL A 938 4.98 -7.81 7.80
C VAL A 938 5.72 -8.54 8.91
N ASP A 939 5.20 -9.71 9.30
CA ASP A 939 5.79 -10.59 10.32
C ASP A 939 7.32 -10.76 10.12
N PRO A 940 8.19 -10.32 11.06
CA PRO A 940 9.64 -10.43 10.92
C PRO A 940 10.15 -11.86 10.65
N ALA A 941 9.38 -12.89 11.04
CA ALA A 941 9.68 -14.28 10.70
C ALA A 941 9.73 -14.54 9.18
N SER A 942 9.03 -13.73 8.36
CA SER A 942 9.16 -13.69 6.90
C SER A 942 10.63 -13.62 6.46
N THR A 943 11.39 -12.67 7.02
CA THR A 943 12.80 -12.50 6.62
C THR A 943 13.70 -13.53 7.29
N MET A 944 13.35 -14.02 8.48
CA MET A 944 14.10 -15.10 9.13
C MET A 944 13.95 -16.46 8.40
N GLN A 945 12.80 -16.72 7.77
CA GLN A 945 12.60 -17.90 6.93
C GLN A 945 13.47 -17.86 5.67
N VAL A 946 13.56 -16.72 4.98
CA VAL A 946 14.46 -16.62 3.80
C VAL A 946 15.93 -16.65 4.20
N VAL A 947 16.30 -16.06 5.34
CA VAL A 947 17.64 -16.22 5.96
C VAL A 947 17.99 -17.70 6.17
N ASN A 948 17.07 -18.48 6.74
CA ASN A 948 17.27 -19.92 6.92
C ASN A 948 17.42 -20.66 5.57
N ALA A 949 16.59 -20.33 4.57
CA ALA A 949 16.66 -20.93 3.25
C ALA A 949 17.95 -20.57 2.48
N LEU A 950 18.47 -19.35 2.65
CA LEU A 950 19.76 -18.92 2.10
C LEU A 950 20.94 -19.66 2.73
N ASN A 951 20.93 -19.84 4.06
CA ASN A 951 21.95 -20.63 4.77
C ASN A 951 21.95 -22.09 4.28
N ASN A 952 20.78 -22.72 4.17
CA ASN A 952 20.64 -24.10 3.70
C ASN A 952 20.96 -24.28 2.20
N ALA A 953 21.07 -23.18 1.44
CA ALA A 953 21.50 -23.15 0.05
C ALA A 953 22.92 -22.58 -0.14
N GLU A 954 23.68 -22.43 0.95
CA GLU A 954 25.06 -21.91 1.00
C GLU A 954 25.24 -20.55 0.29
N LYS A 955 24.27 -19.64 0.45
CA LYS A 955 24.26 -18.31 -0.20
C LYS A 955 24.76 -17.19 0.71
N ASP A 956 25.69 -16.39 0.20
CA ASP A 956 26.14 -15.13 0.83
C ASP A 956 25.05 -14.05 0.83
N TYR A 957 24.83 -13.45 1.99
CA TYR A 957 24.02 -12.23 2.16
C TYR A 957 24.54 -11.40 3.35
N GLN A 958 24.14 -10.12 3.43
CA GLN A 958 24.28 -9.32 4.65
C GLN A 958 22.92 -9.13 5.33
N LEU A 959 22.92 -9.06 6.67
CA LEU A 959 21.72 -8.83 7.47
C LEU A 959 21.93 -7.65 8.42
N GLY A 960 21.00 -6.69 8.41
CA GLY A 960 20.89 -5.64 9.41
C GLY A 960 19.59 -5.77 10.19
N PHE A 961 19.68 -6.17 11.45
CA PHE A 961 18.54 -6.25 12.37
C PHE A 961 18.41 -4.93 13.16
N LEU A 962 17.18 -4.44 13.37
CA LEU A 962 16.89 -3.17 14.04
C LEU A 962 15.97 -3.39 15.26
N PRO A 963 16.53 -3.54 16.47
CA PRO A 963 15.75 -3.69 17.70
C PRO A 963 14.81 -2.51 18.00
N ASN A 964 13.64 -2.80 18.57
CA ASN A 964 12.52 -1.88 18.82
C ASN A 964 11.93 -1.14 17.59
N SER A 965 12.42 -1.37 16.37
CA SER A 965 12.01 -0.63 15.17
C SER A 965 10.81 -1.27 14.47
N GLY A 966 10.01 -0.46 13.76
CA GLY A 966 8.78 -0.88 13.05
C GLY A 966 8.91 -0.89 11.53
N HIS A 967 7.81 -1.18 10.83
CA HIS A 967 7.77 -1.38 9.38
C HIS A 967 8.49 -0.28 8.57
N GLY A 968 9.49 -0.66 7.77
CA GLY A 968 10.29 0.24 6.93
C GLY A 968 11.43 0.99 7.65
N ASP A 969 11.61 0.83 8.97
CA ASP A 969 12.74 1.47 9.68
C ASP A 969 14.12 1.00 9.16
N GLY A 970 14.20 -0.13 8.45
CA GLY A 970 15.41 -0.59 7.79
C GLY A 970 15.99 0.43 6.80
N THR A 971 15.16 1.25 6.15
CA THR A 971 15.60 2.33 5.23
C THR A 971 15.04 3.70 5.61
N PHE A 972 14.14 3.77 6.60
CA PHE A 972 13.65 5.03 7.16
C PHE A 972 14.49 5.52 8.34
N SER A 973 15.22 4.65 9.05
CA SER A 973 16.14 5.05 10.13
C SER A 973 17.48 5.61 9.60
N SER A 974 18.07 6.56 10.34
CA SER A 974 19.40 7.14 10.04
C SER A 974 20.57 6.14 10.15
N TRP A 975 20.34 4.96 10.74
CA TRP A 975 21.31 3.87 10.74
C TRP A 975 21.17 3.00 9.49
N GLY A 976 19.95 2.58 9.17
CA GLY A 976 19.66 1.70 8.06
C GLY A 976 19.86 2.35 6.69
N LEU A 977 19.39 3.59 6.50
CA LEU A 977 19.65 4.41 5.31
C LEU A 977 21.15 4.70 5.08
N ARG A 978 21.96 4.62 6.13
CA ARG A 978 23.43 4.69 6.00
C ARG A 978 24.01 3.35 5.56
N LYS A 979 23.58 2.24 6.17
CA LYS A 979 23.95 0.88 5.75
C LYS A 979 23.59 0.57 4.29
N GLN A 980 22.42 0.97 3.83
CA GLN A 980 21.97 0.84 2.45
C GLN A 980 22.89 1.60 1.47
N ARG A 981 23.27 2.84 1.79
CA ARG A 981 24.22 3.62 0.99
C ARG A 981 25.63 3.05 1.03
N ASP A 982 26.11 2.65 2.22
CA ASP A 982 27.39 1.97 2.41
C ASP A 982 27.50 0.69 1.56
N PHE A 983 26.42 -0.09 1.47
CA PHE A 983 26.36 -1.31 0.67
C PHE A 983 26.45 -1.03 -0.84
N PHE A 984 25.62 -0.14 -1.39
CA PHE A 984 25.70 0.20 -2.81
C PHE A 984 27.02 0.86 -3.21
N VAL A 985 27.55 1.77 -2.38
CA VAL A 985 28.84 2.43 -2.62
C VAL A 985 29.97 1.39 -2.59
N LYS A 986 29.94 0.41 -1.69
CA LYS A 986 30.92 -0.68 -1.70
C LYS A 986 30.77 -1.58 -2.94
N GLU A 987 29.61 -2.18 -3.13
CA GLU A 987 29.44 -3.31 -4.07
C GLU A 987 29.25 -2.90 -5.55
N LEU A 988 28.71 -1.70 -5.87
CA LEU A 988 28.58 -1.23 -7.26
C LEU A 988 29.73 -0.31 -7.72
N MET A 989 30.25 0.54 -6.82
CA MET A 989 31.33 1.47 -7.17
C MET A 989 32.73 0.90 -6.90
N GLY A 990 32.87 -0.16 -6.09
CA GLY A 990 34.17 -0.65 -5.62
C GLY A 990 34.80 0.24 -4.55
N VAL A 991 33.97 0.91 -3.74
CA VAL A 991 34.35 2.09 -2.96
C VAL A 991 34.09 1.83 -1.47
N GLU A 992 35.14 1.43 -0.73
CA GLU A 992 35.11 1.33 0.74
C GLU A 992 34.45 2.55 1.44
N PRO A 993 33.32 2.37 2.16
CA PRO A 993 32.59 3.45 2.81
C PRO A 993 33.34 4.12 3.99
N PRO A 994 32.84 5.28 4.50
CA PRO A 994 33.47 5.95 5.64
C PRO A 994 33.51 5.09 6.90
N ARG A 995 34.64 5.11 7.62
CA ARG A 995 34.81 4.42 8.90
C ARG A 995 34.05 5.14 10.02
N TRP A 996 32.74 4.89 10.12
CA TRP A 996 31.82 5.59 11.03
C TRP A 996 32.26 5.58 12.50
N ASN A 997 32.84 4.49 12.99
CA ASN A 997 33.32 4.39 14.39
C ASN A 997 34.57 5.25 14.67
N GLN A 998 35.24 5.77 13.63
CA GLN A 998 36.37 6.69 13.74
C GLN A 998 35.93 8.17 13.57
N GLN A 999 34.65 8.41 13.24
CA GLN A 999 34.10 9.76 13.21
C GLN A 999 33.74 10.21 14.62
N LYS A 1000 34.37 11.30 15.08
CA LYS A 1000 33.94 11.98 16.30
C LYS A 1000 32.56 12.59 16.05
N LYS A 1001 31.50 11.94 16.54
CA LYS A 1001 30.22 12.63 16.75
C LYS A 1001 30.51 13.88 17.58
N LYS A 1002 29.99 15.03 17.14
CA LYS A 1002 29.66 16.10 18.08
C LYS A 1002 28.48 15.58 18.89
N VAL A 1003 28.75 15.27 20.16
CA VAL A 1003 27.76 14.94 21.19
C VAL A 1003 27.16 16.25 21.70
#